data_AF-A0A8J5N9Y9-F1
#
_entry.id   AF-A0A8J5N9Y9-F1
#
_cell.length_a   1.000
_cell.length_b   1.000
_cell.length_c   1.000
_cell.angle_alpha   90.00
_cell.angle_beta   90.00
_cell.angle_gamma   90.00
#
_symmetry.space_group_name_H-M   'P 1'
#
loop_
_entity.id
_entity.type
_entity.pdbx_description
1 polymer ?
#
loop_
_entity_poly.entity_id
_entity_poly.type
_entity_poly.pdbx_seq_one_letter_code
_entity_poly.pdbx_strand_id
1 'polypeptide(L)'
;MAPQAELREEKTLQAVVLTDIYQEHDQPITQDLPKVLVPLVNTPLLDYTLDWLERSGVDEAIVYCRTHPHSDMIRQHCRGFAMRRGDCGLKISVVTSEDCHSMGDAMRDLYAKSLLKDDFFLVHGDVVATLDLKALMTKHKEYRAADKSVIMTSVYVNNEEEYIGDKEATATLITNSTTGKLLCHKRPSNNLTKFNISTELFQNSNELQVMPVVHDPNIAVCSEAVPSLFSDNFDYANRDNLIRGVIEQEELLGYTIRCEILDAGYATRASSFRLYEKVSGEVIRRMAYPMVSEVSLTSHRIRYTYDTFTNNYWEPSAKFHKGCGGTNVVVGAGSEVSMTAQLQWSVVGDHCIVEDNVKAQSAFIMNNVHIKAGCVLKHCFLGNNVTLEENVKLSPGCMVGAGVILGPNITVPPATYFIATPPKDEFNLETISQEPDLRICGTKGHAFEVVREVGDLAEQGSDGDYVEDLEEEEEDSEEDMSDSAPMSDEDEHREHEFKREMMESLANALRESSAAENVVLEINASRHAYNMSMEDVLTTVTQGIIRVGGEDKNSGDGSSENLWRGIKLSITAFTDVLRNYIRKDRDQVLVLNAIELLFSESAEYLPVAQKILYELNQTHEILDDEVVVHWFKRGGASTSAFPALKQAITRFIEWLEQEDSDDDDSDT
;
A
#
# COMPACT_ATOMS: atom_id res chain seq x y z
N MET A 1 2.15 65.69 -5.73
CA MET A 1 2.64 64.30 -5.68
C MET A 1 1.58 63.48 -4.98
N ALA A 2 0.75 62.79 -5.75
CA ALA A 2 -0.17 61.78 -5.23
C ALA A 2 0.62 60.46 -5.07
N PRO A 3 0.36 59.64 -4.03
CA PRO A 3 1.03 58.35 -3.89
C PRO A 3 0.61 57.45 -5.05
N GLN A 4 1.58 56.81 -5.70
CA GLN A 4 1.33 55.73 -6.65
C GLN A 4 0.62 54.61 -5.89
N ALA A 5 -0.64 54.34 -6.24
CA ALA A 5 -1.31 53.12 -5.85
C ALA A 5 -0.57 51.97 -6.55
N GLU A 6 0.17 51.18 -5.78
CA GLU A 6 0.66 49.88 -6.20
C GLU A 6 -0.54 49.07 -6.72
N LEU A 7 -0.51 48.71 -8.00
CA LEU A 7 -1.39 47.69 -8.57
C LEU A 7 -1.12 46.39 -7.79
N ARG A 8 -1.89 46.13 -6.74
CA ARG A 8 -1.97 44.80 -6.14
C ARG A 8 -2.61 43.92 -7.19
N GLU A 9 -1.82 43.09 -7.86
CA GLU A 9 -2.36 41.95 -8.61
C GLU A 9 -3.26 41.19 -7.63
N GLU A 10 -4.56 41.08 -7.94
CA GLU A 10 -5.46 40.25 -7.16
C GLU A 10 -4.94 38.82 -7.27
N LYS A 11 -4.48 38.26 -6.14
CA LYS A 11 -3.96 36.90 -6.09
C LYS A 11 -5.08 35.93 -6.48
N THR A 12 -4.89 35.25 -7.59
CA THR A 12 -5.83 34.23 -8.10
C THR A 12 -5.83 33.03 -7.17
N LEU A 13 -7.00 32.60 -6.73
CA LEU A 13 -7.15 31.37 -5.94
C LEU A 13 -7.10 30.17 -6.88
N GLN A 14 -6.06 29.34 -6.72
CA GLN A 14 -5.85 28.14 -7.53
C GLN A 14 -6.23 26.88 -6.74
N ALA A 15 -6.80 25.90 -7.43
CA ALA A 15 -7.04 24.56 -6.90
C ALA A 15 -6.49 23.50 -7.86
N VAL A 16 -5.78 22.51 -7.31
CA VAL A 16 -5.35 21.30 -8.00
C VAL A 16 -6.36 20.20 -7.69
N VAL A 17 -7.03 19.72 -8.74
CA VAL A 17 -7.98 18.61 -8.68
C VAL A 17 -7.32 17.38 -9.25
N LEU A 18 -6.95 16.46 -8.38
CA LEU A 18 -6.37 15.18 -8.76
C LEU A 18 -7.47 14.24 -9.24
N THR A 19 -7.36 13.80 -10.48
CA THR A 19 -8.26 12.82 -11.08
C THR A 19 -7.48 11.59 -11.48
N ASP A 20 -8.11 10.42 -11.35
CA ASP A 20 -7.61 9.18 -11.95
C ASP A 20 -6.22 8.73 -11.45
N ILE A 21 -6.02 8.74 -10.13
CA ILE A 21 -4.95 7.95 -9.50
C ILE A 21 -5.48 6.51 -9.51
N TYR A 22 -4.89 5.67 -10.36
CA TYR A 22 -5.34 4.32 -10.64
C TYR A 22 -5.53 3.52 -9.35
N GLN A 23 -6.78 3.10 -9.10
CA GLN A 23 -7.13 2.21 -8.01
C GLN A 23 -7.76 0.96 -8.61
N GLU A 24 -7.07 -0.17 -8.55
CA GLU A 24 -7.51 -1.45 -9.12
C GLU A 24 -8.84 -1.93 -8.54
N HIS A 25 -9.12 -1.52 -7.30
CA HIS A 25 -10.34 -1.91 -6.59
C HIS A 25 -11.64 -1.45 -7.26
N ASP A 26 -11.59 -0.41 -8.10
CA ASP A 26 -12.77 0.15 -8.77
C ASP A 26 -13.10 -0.58 -10.09
N GLN A 27 -12.26 -1.52 -10.53
CA GLN A 27 -12.63 -2.43 -11.63
C GLN A 27 -13.78 -3.34 -11.15
N PRO A 28 -14.87 -3.50 -11.92
CA PRO A 28 -14.99 -3.29 -13.36
C PRO A 28 -15.56 -1.94 -13.82
N ILE A 29 -15.94 -1.04 -12.89
CA ILE A 29 -16.62 0.22 -13.24
C ILE A 29 -15.69 1.13 -14.04
N THR A 30 -14.41 1.16 -13.67
CA THR A 30 -13.41 2.05 -14.23
C THR A 30 -12.85 1.63 -15.58
N GLN A 31 -13.28 0.49 -16.16
CA GLN A 31 -12.82 0.05 -17.48
C GLN A 31 -13.31 0.99 -18.61
N ASP A 32 -14.60 1.32 -18.59
CA ASP A 32 -15.23 2.12 -19.65
C ASP A 32 -15.26 3.61 -19.36
N LEU A 33 -15.33 3.98 -18.08
CA LEU A 33 -15.51 5.36 -17.62
C LEU A 33 -14.55 5.65 -16.47
N PRO A 34 -13.80 6.76 -16.49
CA PRO A 34 -12.95 7.11 -15.36
C PRO A 34 -13.81 7.34 -14.11
N LYS A 35 -13.31 6.98 -12.94
CA LYS A 35 -14.02 7.06 -11.65
C LYS A 35 -14.69 8.41 -11.43
N VAL A 36 -13.98 9.50 -11.73
CA VAL A 36 -14.48 10.88 -11.54
C VAL A 36 -15.68 11.22 -12.42
N LEU A 37 -15.95 10.46 -13.49
CA LEU A 37 -17.13 10.65 -14.33
C LEU A 37 -18.28 9.69 -13.98
N VAL A 38 -18.07 8.74 -13.07
CA VAL A 38 -19.14 7.86 -12.57
C VAL A 38 -20.24 8.73 -11.94
N PRO A 39 -21.52 8.58 -12.36
CA PRO A 39 -22.55 9.50 -11.97
C PRO A 39 -23.15 9.17 -10.60
N LEU A 40 -22.75 9.92 -9.58
CA LEU A 40 -23.39 9.97 -8.27
C LEU A 40 -24.75 10.66 -8.38
N VAL A 41 -25.84 9.94 -8.09
CA VAL A 41 -27.22 10.47 -8.19
C VAL A 41 -27.48 11.15 -9.55
N ASN A 42 -27.15 10.45 -10.64
CA ASN A 42 -27.30 10.89 -12.03
C ASN A 42 -26.50 12.14 -12.44
N THR A 43 -25.49 12.52 -11.65
CA THR A 43 -24.56 13.62 -11.94
C THR A 43 -23.11 13.13 -11.76
N PRO A 44 -22.21 13.35 -12.73
CA PRO A 44 -20.80 12.96 -12.61
C PRO A 44 -20.15 13.47 -11.32
N LEU A 45 -19.34 12.64 -10.65
CA LEU A 45 -18.64 13.01 -9.41
C LEU A 45 -17.82 14.31 -9.55
N LEU A 46 -17.12 14.48 -10.67
CA LEU A 46 -16.32 15.67 -10.95
C LEU A 46 -17.15 16.96 -10.95
N ASP A 47 -18.43 16.89 -11.34
CA ASP A 47 -19.30 18.07 -11.34
C ASP A 47 -19.62 18.54 -9.92
N TYR A 48 -19.66 17.64 -8.93
CA TYR A 48 -19.80 18.03 -7.53
C TYR A 48 -18.58 18.81 -7.06
N THR A 49 -17.38 18.33 -7.36
CA THR A 49 -16.14 19.01 -6.97
C THR A 49 -16.00 20.36 -7.68
N LEU A 50 -16.24 20.42 -8.99
CA LEU A 50 -16.12 21.67 -9.76
C LEU A 50 -17.16 22.73 -9.35
N ASP A 51 -18.42 22.34 -9.15
CA ASP A 51 -19.46 23.28 -8.70
C ASP A 51 -19.16 23.79 -7.27
N TRP A 52 -18.64 22.92 -6.40
CA TRP A 52 -18.20 23.33 -5.06
C TRP A 52 -17.04 24.34 -5.10
N LEU A 53 -16.03 24.12 -5.96
CA LEU A 53 -14.92 25.06 -6.14
C LEU A 53 -15.39 26.41 -6.68
N GLU A 54 -16.30 26.40 -7.67
CA GLU A 54 -16.89 27.62 -8.24
C GLU A 54 -17.69 28.40 -7.19
N ARG A 55 -18.54 27.73 -6.41
CA ARG A 55 -19.32 28.36 -5.33
C ARG A 55 -18.46 28.93 -4.20
N SER A 56 -17.35 28.26 -3.92
CA SER A 56 -16.36 28.75 -2.96
C SER A 56 -15.58 29.94 -3.50
N GLY A 57 -15.66 30.21 -4.81
CA GLY A 57 -15.03 31.33 -5.49
C GLY A 57 -13.54 31.12 -5.73
N VAL A 58 -13.18 29.91 -6.15
CA VAL A 58 -11.87 29.59 -6.75
C VAL A 58 -11.84 30.13 -8.19
N ASP A 59 -10.73 30.72 -8.60
CA ASP A 59 -10.60 31.37 -9.92
C ASP A 59 -10.12 30.38 -10.99
N GLU A 60 -9.15 29.53 -10.64
CA GLU A 60 -8.54 28.56 -11.56
C GLU A 60 -8.47 27.16 -10.94
N ALA A 61 -9.01 26.16 -11.65
CA ALA A 61 -8.91 24.75 -11.30
C ALA A 61 -8.04 24.01 -12.32
N ILE A 62 -6.95 23.43 -11.83
CA ILE A 62 -6.04 22.57 -12.57
C ILE A 62 -6.50 21.12 -12.35
N VAL A 63 -7.17 20.56 -13.34
CA VAL A 63 -7.60 19.16 -13.33
C VAL A 63 -6.46 18.33 -13.88
N TYR A 64 -5.85 17.52 -13.02
CA TYR A 64 -4.73 16.67 -13.37
C TYR A 64 -5.22 15.25 -13.64
N CYS A 65 -4.92 14.72 -14.83
CA CYS A 65 -5.34 13.39 -15.28
C CYS A 65 -4.14 12.59 -15.80
N ARG A 66 -4.16 11.27 -15.65
CA ARG A 66 -3.25 10.38 -16.39
C ARG A 66 -3.66 10.27 -17.87
N THR A 67 -2.70 10.02 -18.75
CA THR A 67 -2.92 9.78 -20.18
C THR A 67 -3.11 8.29 -20.46
N HIS A 68 -4.37 7.87 -20.56
CA HIS A 68 -4.86 6.66 -21.25
C HIS A 68 -6.32 6.99 -21.68
N PRO A 69 -7.15 6.14 -22.34
CA PRO A 69 -8.25 6.58 -23.22
C PRO A 69 -9.33 7.44 -22.56
N HIS A 70 -9.36 7.51 -21.23
CA HIS A 70 -10.27 8.31 -20.43
C HIS A 70 -9.92 9.80 -20.34
N SER A 71 -8.68 10.20 -20.64
CA SER A 71 -8.25 11.61 -20.56
C SER A 71 -9.02 12.56 -21.50
N ASP A 72 -9.32 12.11 -22.71
CA ASP A 72 -10.11 12.89 -23.68
C ASP A 72 -11.57 13.02 -23.24
N MET A 73 -12.11 12.01 -22.56
CA MET A 73 -13.46 12.08 -21.97
C MET A 73 -13.53 13.13 -20.86
N ILE A 74 -12.53 13.16 -19.96
CA ILE A 74 -12.45 14.18 -18.90
C ILE A 74 -12.30 15.57 -19.55
N ARG A 75 -11.42 15.72 -20.53
CA ARG A 75 -11.21 16.99 -21.25
C ARG A 75 -12.48 17.47 -21.95
N GLN A 76 -13.22 16.56 -22.61
CA GLN A 76 -14.49 16.89 -23.25
C GLN A 76 -15.56 17.27 -22.22
N HIS A 77 -15.63 16.55 -21.11
CA HIS A 77 -16.57 16.84 -20.01
C HIS A 77 -16.30 18.22 -19.40
N CYS A 78 -15.05 18.53 -19.07
CA CYS A 78 -14.64 19.85 -18.55
C CYS A 78 -14.95 20.99 -19.54
N ARG A 79 -14.70 20.78 -20.84
CA ARG A 79 -15.09 21.75 -21.89
C ARG A 79 -16.60 21.97 -21.93
N GLY A 80 -17.38 20.88 -21.85
CA GLY A 80 -18.84 20.95 -21.79
C GLY A 80 -19.34 21.68 -20.54
N PHE A 81 -18.68 21.47 -19.39
CA PHE A 81 -18.98 22.19 -18.15
C PHE A 81 -18.76 23.70 -18.32
N ALA A 82 -17.57 24.10 -18.79
CA ALA A 82 -17.25 25.51 -19.02
C ALA A 82 -18.21 26.18 -20.02
N MET A 83 -18.57 25.50 -21.11
CA MET A 83 -19.53 26.03 -22.10
C MET A 83 -20.93 26.26 -21.52
N ARG A 84 -21.38 25.42 -20.57
CA ARG A 84 -22.70 25.58 -19.93
C ARG A 84 -22.72 26.74 -18.93
N ARG A 85 -21.56 27.10 -18.35
CA ARG A 85 -21.38 28.19 -17.38
C ARG A 85 -21.13 29.56 -18.02
N GLY A 86 -20.59 29.59 -19.24
CA GLY A 86 -20.22 30.82 -19.93
C GLY A 86 -18.93 31.45 -19.37
N ASP A 87 -18.65 32.69 -19.77
CA ASP A 87 -17.36 33.37 -19.49
C ASP A 87 -17.17 33.85 -18.05
N CYS A 88 -18.19 33.78 -17.18
CA CYS A 88 -18.14 34.29 -15.80
C CYS A 88 -17.87 33.23 -14.72
N GLY A 89 -17.38 32.04 -15.10
CA GLY A 89 -17.16 30.91 -14.20
C GLY A 89 -15.68 30.56 -13.96
N LEU A 90 -15.48 29.50 -13.16
CA LEU A 90 -14.19 28.87 -12.87
C LEU A 90 -13.39 28.58 -14.15
N LYS A 91 -12.14 29.03 -14.23
CA LYS A 91 -11.23 28.69 -15.33
C LYS A 91 -10.67 27.29 -15.13
N ILE A 92 -10.99 26.37 -16.04
CA ILE A 92 -10.55 24.97 -15.93
C ILE A 92 -9.41 24.71 -16.91
N SER A 93 -8.25 24.27 -16.41
CA SER A 93 -7.13 23.77 -17.20
C SER A 93 -6.93 22.29 -16.96
N VAL A 94 -6.98 21.48 -18.02
CA VAL A 94 -6.75 20.03 -17.93
C VAL A 94 -5.30 19.72 -18.29
N VAL A 95 -4.54 19.18 -17.34
CA VAL A 95 -3.16 18.74 -17.52
C VAL A 95 -3.14 17.22 -17.61
N THR A 96 -2.44 16.70 -18.61
CA THR A 96 -2.31 15.26 -18.85
C THR A 96 -0.83 14.87 -18.84
N SER A 97 -0.51 13.78 -18.15
CA SER A 97 0.84 13.18 -18.12
C SER A 97 0.76 11.66 -18.27
N GLU A 98 1.75 11.04 -18.90
CA GLU A 98 1.79 9.59 -19.15
C GLU A 98 2.29 8.81 -17.92
N ASP A 99 3.30 9.36 -17.24
CA ASP A 99 4.06 8.69 -16.17
C ASP A 99 3.49 8.93 -14.75
N CYS A 100 2.23 9.36 -14.64
CA CYS A 100 1.64 9.61 -13.33
C CYS A 100 1.00 8.35 -12.76
N HIS A 101 1.62 7.76 -11.75
CA HIS A 101 1.07 6.62 -11.01
C HIS A 101 0.58 7.01 -9.62
N SER A 102 1.16 8.05 -9.03
CA SER A 102 0.85 8.49 -7.67
C SER A 102 0.47 9.97 -7.60
N MET A 103 -0.06 10.40 -6.45
CA MET A 103 -0.24 11.82 -6.16
C MET A 103 1.10 12.57 -6.19
N GLY A 104 2.17 11.96 -5.68
CA GLY A 104 3.51 12.54 -5.67
C GLY A 104 4.02 12.87 -7.07
N ASP A 105 3.81 11.97 -8.03
CA ASP A 105 4.20 12.19 -9.43
C ASP A 105 3.45 13.37 -10.06
N ALA A 106 2.15 13.49 -9.76
CA ALA A 106 1.36 14.64 -10.20
C ALA A 106 1.93 15.96 -9.65
N MET A 107 2.30 15.98 -8.36
CA MET A 107 2.86 17.17 -7.73
C MET A 107 4.25 17.52 -8.30
N ARG A 108 5.10 16.52 -8.60
CA ARG A 108 6.41 16.71 -9.25
C ARG A 108 6.26 17.30 -10.65
N ASP A 109 5.35 16.77 -11.46
CA ASP A 109 5.09 17.28 -12.80
C ASP A 109 4.54 18.72 -12.77
N LEU A 110 3.62 19.01 -11.85
CA LEU A 110 3.12 20.37 -11.65
C LEU A 110 4.21 21.35 -11.22
N TYR A 111 5.15 20.91 -10.37
CA TYR A 111 6.32 21.69 -9.97
C TYR A 111 7.27 21.94 -11.15
N ALA A 112 7.58 20.90 -11.93
CA ALA A 112 8.43 21.00 -13.12
C ALA A 112 7.84 21.94 -14.18
N LYS A 113 6.52 22.01 -14.29
CA LYS A 113 5.80 22.94 -15.18
C LYS A 113 5.63 24.35 -14.61
N SER A 114 6.01 24.58 -13.35
CA SER A 114 5.88 25.87 -12.64
C SER A 114 4.48 26.48 -12.74
N LEU A 115 3.45 25.63 -12.64
CA LEU A 115 2.04 26.05 -12.75
C LEU A 115 1.49 26.64 -11.44
N LEU A 116 2.10 26.30 -10.31
CA LEU A 116 1.71 26.72 -8.97
C LEU A 116 2.64 27.86 -8.53
N LYS A 117 2.06 29.03 -8.18
CA LYS A 117 2.83 30.23 -7.80
C LYS A 117 2.49 30.81 -6.43
N ASP A 118 1.33 30.46 -5.91
CA ASP A 118 0.81 30.91 -4.61
C ASP A 118 0.28 29.69 -3.85
N ASP A 119 -0.17 29.91 -2.60
CA ASP A 119 -0.89 28.89 -1.84
C ASP A 119 -2.10 28.39 -2.66
N PHE A 120 -2.30 27.08 -2.71
CA PHE A 120 -3.32 26.43 -3.55
C PHE A 120 -4.10 25.37 -2.76
N PHE A 121 -5.29 25.03 -3.24
CA PHE A 121 -6.07 23.93 -2.68
C PHE A 121 -5.67 22.61 -3.35
N LEU A 122 -5.45 21.57 -2.56
CA LEU A 122 -5.26 20.20 -3.03
C LEU A 122 -6.52 19.40 -2.73
N VAL A 123 -7.20 18.92 -3.77
CA VAL A 123 -8.46 18.17 -3.67
C VAL A 123 -8.49 17.00 -4.66
N HIS A 124 -9.24 15.96 -4.34
CA HIS A 124 -9.55 14.90 -5.30
C HIS A 124 -10.84 15.19 -6.09
N GLY A 125 -10.94 14.64 -7.30
CA GLY A 125 -12.10 14.84 -8.18
C GLY A 125 -13.36 14.05 -7.81
N ASP A 126 -13.35 13.31 -6.70
CA ASP A 126 -14.45 12.49 -6.17
C ASP A 126 -14.93 12.97 -4.79
N VAL A 127 -14.70 14.26 -4.49
CA VAL A 127 -15.09 14.90 -3.23
C VAL A 127 -16.42 15.63 -3.39
N VAL A 128 -17.33 15.39 -2.42
CA VAL A 128 -18.57 16.15 -2.25
C VAL A 128 -18.47 16.93 -0.96
N ALA A 129 -18.43 18.25 -1.06
CA ALA A 129 -18.27 19.13 0.10
C ALA A 129 -19.11 20.41 0.00
N THR A 130 -19.34 21.02 1.16
CA THR A 130 -20.06 22.29 1.34
C THR A 130 -19.27 23.33 2.14
N LEU A 131 -17.98 23.04 2.37
CA LEU A 131 -17.06 23.90 3.12
C LEU A 131 -16.77 25.21 2.39
N ASP A 132 -16.66 26.31 3.14
CA ASP A 132 -16.16 27.59 2.62
C ASP A 132 -14.63 27.60 2.53
N LEU A 133 -14.10 27.43 1.32
CA LEU A 133 -12.66 27.42 1.06
C LEU A 133 -12.01 28.80 1.27
N LYS A 134 -12.74 29.91 1.15
CA LYS A 134 -12.17 31.26 1.39
C LYS A 134 -11.87 31.47 2.86
N ALA A 135 -12.75 31.02 3.74
CA ALA A 135 -12.51 31.02 5.18
C ALA A 135 -11.28 30.16 5.52
N LEU A 136 -11.17 28.96 4.94
CA LEU A 136 -10.04 28.06 5.15
C LEU A 136 -8.71 28.69 4.69
N MET A 137 -8.68 29.32 3.52
CA MET A 137 -7.50 30.01 3.01
C MET A 137 -7.09 31.22 3.87
N THR A 138 -8.08 31.95 4.41
CA THR A 138 -7.81 33.06 5.32
C THR A 138 -7.14 32.57 6.59
N LYS A 139 -7.66 31.49 7.20
CA LYS A 139 -7.04 30.83 8.36
C LYS A 139 -5.62 30.33 8.05
N HIS A 140 -5.42 29.69 6.90
CA HIS A 140 -4.09 29.22 6.49
C HIS A 140 -3.08 30.38 6.39
N LYS A 141 -3.49 31.52 5.83
CA LYS A 141 -2.66 32.72 5.75
C LYS A 141 -2.38 33.32 7.13
N GLU A 142 -3.33 33.28 8.05
CA GLU A 142 -3.11 33.70 9.44
C GLU A 142 -2.10 32.79 10.15
N TYR A 143 -2.21 31.46 9.96
CA TYR A 143 -1.22 30.51 10.48
C TYR A 143 0.17 30.76 9.91
N ARG A 144 0.29 30.99 8.59
CA ARG A 144 1.58 31.32 7.95
C ARG A 144 2.15 32.67 8.37
N ALA A 145 1.29 33.63 8.69
CA ALA A 145 1.72 34.93 9.21
C ALA A 145 2.26 34.83 10.64
N ALA A 146 1.68 33.96 11.47
CA ALA A 146 2.17 33.67 12.81
C ALA A 146 3.43 32.80 12.79
N ASP A 147 3.47 31.82 11.89
CA ASP A 147 4.52 30.81 11.80
C ASP A 147 4.80 30.44 10.34
N LYS A 148 5.99 30.82 9.86
CA LYS A 148 6.40 30.57 8.47
C LYS A 148 6.67 29.10 8.18
N SER A 149 6.80 28.26 9.21
CA SER A 149 7.00 26.80 9.04
C SER A 149 5.76 26.09 8.53
N VAL A 150 4.58 26.70 8.60
CA VAL A 150 3.32 26.05 8.23
C VAL A 150 3.24 25.87 6.72
N ILE A 151 3.38 24.62 6.27
CA ILE A 151 3.36 24.28 4.84
C ILE A 151 2.00 23.83 4.34
N MET A 152 1.18 23.24 5.22
CA MET A 152 -0.08 22.61 4.86
C MET A 152 -1.11 22.73 5.98
N THR A 153 -2.37 22.91 5.61
CA THR A 153 -3.52 22.81 6.51
C THR A 153 -4.49 21.75 5.99
N SER A 154 -4.57 20.63 6.70
CA SER A 154 -5.44 19.50 6.37
C SER A 154 -6.79 19.64 7.06
N VAL A 155 -7.86 19.30 6.35
CA VAL A 155 -9.24 19.38 6.86
C VAL A 155 -9.73 17.98 7.26
N TYR A 156 -10.33 17.88 8.43
CA TYR A 156 -10.98 16.67 8.94
C TYR A 156 -12.40 16.99 9.42
N VAL A 157 -13.29 16.01 9.38
CA VAL A 157 -14.68 16.16 9.85
C VAL A 157 -14.88 15.30 11.09
N ASN A 158 -15.42 15.92 12.14
CA ASN A 158 -15.74 15.23 13.38
C ASN A 158 -17.09 14.51 13.23
N ASN A 159 -17.05 13.23 12.86
CA ASN A 159 -18.23 12.38 12.72
C ASN A 159 -17.98 11.05 13.45
N GLU A 160 -18.39 10.99 14.72
CA GLU A 160 -18.02 9.90 15.66
C GLU A 160 -18.64 8.53 15.32
N GLU A 161 -19.78 8.46 14.59
CA GLU A 161 -20.56 7.21 14.49
C GLU A 161 -20.75 6.64 13.08
N GLU A 162 -20.62 7.43 12.01
CA GLU A 162 -21.17 7.02 10.71
C GLU A 162 -20.15 6.37 9.75
N TYR A 163 -18.85 6.54 9.96
CA TYR A 163 -17.78 6.07 9.04
C TYR A 163 -17.00 4.84 9.57
N ILE A 164 -17.50 4.21 10.63
CA ILE A 164 -16.82 3.09 11.28
C ILE A 164 -16.68 1.91 10.30
N GLY A 165 -15.43 1.54 10.03
CA GLY A 165 -15.06 0.37 9.24
C GLY A 165 -14.61 0.63 7.80
N ASP A 166 -14.46 1.89 7.37
CA ASP A 166 -13.83 2.23 6.09
C ASP A 166 -12.42 2.79 6.32
N LYS A 167 -11.38 2.00 5.97
CA LYS A 167 -9.96 2.30 6.22
C LYS A 167 -9.49 3.58 5.53
N GLU A 168 -9.94 3.83 4.30
CA GLU A 168 -9.50 4.98 3.50
C GLU A 168 -10.04 6.32 4.02
N ALA A 169 -11.24 6.29 4.61
CA ALA A 169 -11.99 7.48 5.00
C ALA A 169 -11.85 7.81 6.49
N THR A 170 -11.18 6.96 7.27
CA THR A 170 -10.99 7.17 8.70
C THR A 170 -9.50 7.35 9.02
N ALA A 171 -9.22 8.29 9.91
CA ALA A 171 -7.88 8.52 10.43
C ALA A 171 -7.91 8.67 11.95
N THR A 172 -6.83 8.27 12.60
CA THR A 172 -6.54 8.54 14.00
C THR A 172 -5.54 9.70 14.05
N LEU A 173 -5.91 10.76 14.77
CA LEU A 173 -5.10 11.98 14.87
C LEU A 173 -4.70 12.27 16.31
N ILE A 174 -3.48 12.76 16.47
CA ILE A 174 -3.05 13.47 17.68
C ILE A 174 -2.72 14.89 17.28
N THR A 175 -3.39 15.85 17.90
CA THR A 175 -3.20 17.27 17.63
C THR A 175 -2.89 18.04 18.91
N ASN A 176 -2.23 19.19 18.77
CA ASN A 176 -2.09 20.12 19.87
C ASN A 176 -3.36 20.98 19.97
N SER A 177 -4.08 20.89 21.09
CA SER A 177 -5.38 21.56 21.32
C SER A 177 -5.32 23.08 21.12
N THR A 178 -4.24 23.74 21.56
CA THR A 178 -4.12 25.20 21.51
C THR A 178 -3.77 25.72 20.12
N THR A 179 -2.95 24.96 19.38
CA THR A 179 -2.35 25.45 18.14
C THR A 179 -2.91 24.77 16.89
N GLY A 180 -3.64 23.66 17.03
CA GLY A 180 -4.10 22.84 15.93
C GLY A 180 -2.96 22.19 15.13
N LYS A 181 -1.75 22.09 15.70
CA LYS A 181 -0.63 21.40 15.05
C LYS A 181 -0.89 19.90 15.02
N LEU A 182 -0.69 19.28 13.86
CA LEU A 182 -0.73 17.84 13.70
C LEU A 182 0.57 17.20 14.21
N LEU A 183 0.44 16.23 15.11
CA LEU A 183 1.58 15.55 15.73
C LEU A 183 1.65 14.08 15.37
N CYS A 184 0.51 13.45 15.08
CA CYS A 184 0.47 12.09 14.59
C CYS A 184 -0.73 11.91 13.67
N HIS A 185 -0.51 11.21 12.57
CA HIS A 185 -1.53 10.81 11.61
C HIS A 185 -1.33 9.34 11.26
N LYS A 186 -2.32 8.49 11.57
CA LYS A 186 -2.31 7.09 11.16
C LYS A 186 -3.69 6.69 10.66
N ARG A 187 -3.75 5.88 9.60
CA ARG A 187 -4.98 5.20 9.21
C ARG A 187 -5.13 3.89 9.99
N PRO A 188 -6.35 3.52 10.42
CA PRO A 188 -6.57 2.29 11.17
C PRO A 188 -6.33 1.06 10.27
N SER A 189 -5.43 0.17 10.69
CA SER A 189 -5.20 -1.14 10.07
C SER A 189 -5.93 -2.23 10.86
N ASN A 190 -6.35 -3.31 10.17
CA ASN A 190 -7.19 -4.36 10.76
C ASN A 190 -6.51 -5.15 11.90
N ASN A 191 -5.19 -5.08 12.02
CA ASN A 191 -4.41 -5.96 12.90
C ASN A 191 -3.93 -5.27 14.18
N LEU A 192 -4.11 -3.94 14.32
CA LEU A 192 -3.61 -3.20 15.48
C LEU A 192 -4.72 -2.97 16.51
N THR A 193 -4.68 -3.75 17.59
CA THR A 193 -5.54 -3.55 18.77
C THR A 193 -4.98 -2.51 19.75
N LYS A 194 -3.70 -2.15 19.59
CA LYS A 194 -2.97 -1.19 20.42
C LYS A 194 -2.41 -0.07 19.55
N PHE A 195 -2.45 1.15 20.06
CA PHE A 195 -1.89 2.34 19.40
C PHE A 195 -0.75 2.88 20.26
N ASN A 196 0.48 2.79 19.76
CA ASN A 196 1.66 3.31 20.45
C ASN A 196 1.81 4.81 20.22
N ILE A 197 1.99 5.57 21.29
CA ILE A 197 2.19 7.03 21.27
C ILE A 197 3.60 7.30 21.79
N SER A 198 4.45 7.89 20.95
CA SER A 198 5.81 8.27 21.36
C SER A 198 5.78 9.25 22.52
N THR A 199 6.63 9.02 23.52
CA THR A 199 6.77 9.85 24.71
C THR A 199 7.31 11.25 24.40
N GLU A 200 8.00 11.41 23.27
CA GLU A 200 8.56 12.68 22.77
C GLU A 200 7.47 13.72 22.50
N LEU A 201 6.28 13.28 22.07
CA LEU A 201 5.14 14.17 21.80
C LEU A 201 4.70 14.95 23.04
N PHE A 202 4.88 14.37 24.22
CA PHE A 202 4.52 14.98 25.50
C PHE A 202 5.58 15.97 26.01
N GLN A 203 6.83 15.87 25.53
CA GLN A 203 7.89 16.79 25.93
C GLN A 203 7.71 18.16 25.26
N ASN A 204 7.24 18.16 24.00
CA ASN A 204 7.14 19.34 23.16
C ASN A 204 5.76 20.04 23.21
N SER A 205 4.75 19.40 23.80
CA SER A 205 3.36 19.89 23.77
C SER A 205 2.73 19.99 25.16
N ASN A 206 2.17 21.15 25.48
CA ASN A 206 1.50 21.39 26.77
C ASN A 206 0.12 20.73 26.88
N GLU A 207 -0.59 20.57 25.75
CA GLU A 207 -1.94 19.98 25.73
C GLU A 207 -2.14 19.19 24.43
N LEU A 208 -2.45 17.90 24.59
CA LEU A 208 -2.64 16.96 23.49
C LEU A 208 -4.11 16.55 23.42
N GLN A 209 -4.67 16.61 22.22
CA GLN A 209 -6.00 16.10 21.90
C GLN A 209 -5.85 14.85 21.02
N VAL A 210 -6.33 13.72 21.54
CA VAL A 210 -6.36 12.45 20.81
C VAL A 210 -7.75 12.26 20.22
N MET A 211 -7.82 12.08 18.91
CA MET A 211 -9.04 11.82 18.18
C MET A 211 -8.95 10.43 17.55
N PRO A 212 -9.60 9.41 18.13
CA PRO A 212 -9.41 8.02 17.73
C PRO A 212 -9.92 7.74 16.33
N VAL A 213 -11.06 8.34 15.96
CA VAL A 213 -11.68 8.17 14.64
C VAL A 213 -12.19 9.54 14.18
N VAL A 214 -11.59 10.06 13.12
CA VAL A 214 -12.10 11.22 12.38
C VAL A 214 -12.28 10.86 10.92
N HIS A 215 -13.21 11.56 10.26
CA HIS A 215 -13.42 11.39 8.84
C HIS A 215 -12.45 12.30 8.05
N ASP A 216 -11.79 11.72 7.05
CA ASP A 216 -10.82 12.41 6.20
C ASP A 216 -11.36 12.55 4.77
N PRO A 217 -11.78 13.76 4.36
CA PRO A 217 -12.25 14.02 2.99
C PRO A 217 -11.11 14.22 1.98
N ASN A 218 -9.85 14.12 2.40
CA ASN A 218 -8.66 14.42 1.58
C ASN A 218 -8.64 15.83 0.97
N ILE A 219 -9.03 16.84 1.76
CA ILE A 219 -8.96 18.26 1.38
C ILE A 219 -7.80 18.90 2.15
N ALA A 220 -6.92 19.61 1.45
CA ALA A 220 -5.83 20.36 2.07
C ALA A 220 -5.59 21.72 1.40
N VAL A 221 -5.12 22.69 2.17
CA VAL A 221 -4.48 23.91 1.65
C VAL A 221 -2.97 23.71 1.71
N CYS A 222 -2.30 23.85 0.59
CA CYS A 222 -0.87 23.63 0.46
C CYS A 222 -0.18 24.92 0.03
N SER A 223 1.02 25.14 0.56
CA SER A 223 1.94 26.16 0.07
C SER A 223 2.82 25.62 -1.06
N GLU A 224 3.54 26.50 -1.75
CA GLU A 224 4.51 26.16 -2.81
C GLU A 224 5.61 25.17 -2.36
N ALA A 225 5.88 25.09 -1.05
CA ALA A 225 6.86 24.15 -0.49
C ALA A 225 6.42 22.67 -0.59
N VAL A 226 5.13 22.39 -0.72
CA VAL A 226 4.63 21.01 -0.80
C VAL A 226 5.09 20.32 -2.10
N PRO A 227 4.86 20.90 -3.29
CA PRO A 227 5.40 20.33 -4.53
C PRO A 227 6.92 20.15 -4.55
N SER A 228 7.69 21.06 -3.92
CA SER A 228 9.15 20.91 -3.83
C SER A 228 9.54 19.73 -2.94
N LEU A 229 8.84 19.51 -1.81
CA LEU A 229 9.07 18.35 -0.94
C LEU A 229 8.81 17.02 -1.67
N PHE A 230 7.79 16.94 -2.52
CA PHE A 230 7.58 15.76 -3.36
C PHE A 230 8.70 15.58 -4.39
N SER A 231 9.30 16.66 -4.87
CA SER A 231 10.40 16.60 -5.84
C SER A 231 11.73 16.20 -5.20
N ASP A 232 11.95 16.59 -3.94
CA ASP A 232 13.14 16.25 -3.16
C ASP A 232 13.06 14.80 -2.62
N ASN A 233 11.88 14.37 -2.18
CA ASN A 233 11.65 13.04 -1.60
C ASN A 233 10.82 12.16 -2.54
N PHE A 234 11.48 11.21 -3.21
CA PHE A 234 10.84 10.33 -4.20
C PHE A 234 9.89 9.29 -3.57
N ASP A 235 10.09 8.95 -2.30
CA ASP A 235 9.31 7.94 -1.57
C ASP A 235 7.89 8.42 -1.19
N TYR A 236 7.64 9.72 -1.30
CA TYR A 236 6.32 10.29 -1.02
C TYR A 236 5.36 10.05 -2.19
N ALA A 237 4.62 8.94 -2.16
CA ALA A 237 3.60 8.62 -3.14
C ALA A 237 2.25 9.33 -2.89
N ASN A 238 1.82 9.43 -1.62
CA ASN A 238 0.51 9.93 -1.21
C ASN A 238 0.60 11.08 -0.21
N ARG A 239 -0.51 11.81 -0.01
CA ARG A 239 -0.61 12.88 1.01
C ARG A 239 -0.25 12.35 2.41
N ASP A 240 -0.64 11.13 2.73
CA ASP A 240 -0.38 10.53 4.05
C ASP A 240 1.12 10.28 4.28
N ASN A 241 1.85 9.83 3.25
CA ASN A 241 3.31 9.65 3.32
C ASN A 241 4.00 10.99 3.54
N LEU A 242 3.54 12.05 2.86
CA LEU A 242 4.03 13.41 3.10
C LEU A 242 3.76 13.85 4.54
N ILE A 243 2.54 13.65 5.06
CA ILE A 243 2.20 14.03 6.44
C ILE A 243 3.11 13.30 7.43
N ARG A 244 3.27 11.98 7.27
CA ARG A 244 4.14 11.15 8.11
C ARG A 244 5.59 11.62 8.03
N GLY A 245 6.13 11.78 6.83
CA GLY A 245 7.51 12.20 6.62
C GLY A 245 7.81 13.58 7.18
N VAL A 246 6.89 14.54 7.06
CA VAL A 246 7.07 15.90 7.65
C VAL A 246 7.01 15.87 9.18
N ILE A 247 6.20 15.00 9.76
CA ILE A 247 6.13 14.82 11.23
C ILE A 247 7.41 14.16 11.75
N GLU A 248 7.89 13.10 11.08
CA GLU A 248 9.09 12.36 11.47
C GLU A 248 10.37 13.20 11.29
N GLN A 249 10.44 14.00 10.22
CA GLN A 249 11.60 14.85 9.90
C GLN A 249 11.44 16.29 10.38
N GLU A 250 10.64 16.55 11.41
CA GLU A 250 10.37 17.91 11.89
C GLU A 250 11.67 18.64 12.28
N GLU A 251 12.63 17.96 12.92
CA GLU A 251 13.89 18.56 13.34
C GLU A 251 14.79 19.00 12.16
N LEU A 252 14.71 18.30 11.04
CA LEU A 252 15.54 18.55 9.86
C LEU A 252 14.92 19.60 8.94
N LEU A 253 13.64 19.44 8.62
CA LEU A 253 12.93 20.30 7.68
C LEU A 253 12.37 21.57 8.33
N GLY A 254 12.06 21.51 9.63
CA GLY A 254 11.45 22.62 10.36
C GLY A 254 10.09 23.02 9.82
N TYR A 255 9.38 22.12 9.13
CA TYR A 255 8.03 22.36 8.59
C TYR A 255 6.96 21.78 9.51
N THR A 256 5.81 22.47 9.58
CA THR A 256 4.68 22.04 10.39
C THR A 256 3.39 21.95 9.58
N ILE A 257 2.52 21.04 10.00
CA ILE A 257 1.20 20.82 9.40
C ILE A 257 0.14 21.18 10.44
N ARG A 258 -0.87 21.92 10.00
CA ARG A 258 -2.04 22.29 10.82
C ARG A 258 -3.23 21.43 10.45
N CYS A 259 -4.09 21.14 11.42
CA CYS A 259 -5.37 20.47 11.23
C CYS A 259 -6.52 21.41 11.55
N GLU A 260 -7.49 21.47 10.65
CA GLU A 260 -8.77 22.10 10.88
C GLU A 260 -9.83 21.01 11.02
N ILE A 261 -10.41 20.89 12.21
CA ILE A 261 -11.47 19.93 12.51
C ILE A 261 -12.80 20.64 12.38
N LEU A 262 -13.67 20.11 11.54
CA LEU A 262 -15.00 20.64 11.28
C LEU A 262 -16.03 19.89 12.11
N ASP A 263 -16.67 20.58 13.05
CA ASP A 263 -17.83 20.06 13.79
C ASP A 263 -19.14 20.25 13.00
N ALA A 264 -19.15 21.14 12.02
CA ALA A 264 -20.32 21.46 11.21
C ALA A 264 -19.93 21.64 9.73
N GLY A 265 -20.80 21.14 8.86
CA GLY A 265 -20.57 21.11 7.41
C GLY A 265 -20.52 19.67 6.89
N TYR A 266 -20.56 19.53 5.58
CA TYR A 266 -20.48 18.24 4.92
C TYR A 266 -19.25 18.22 4.02
N ALA A 267 -18.40 17.21 4.17
CA ALA A 267 -17.26 16.97 3.30
C ALA A 267 -16.92 15.49 3.37
N THR A 268 -17.08 14.80 2.24
CA THR A 268 -16.86 13.36 2.14
C THR A 268 -16.32 13.02 0.76
N ARG A 269 -15.50 11.96 0.68
CA ARG A 269 -14.95 11.41 -0.55
C ARG A 269 -15.62 10.09 -0.92
N ALA A 270 -15.99 9.92 -2.19
CA ALA A 270 -16.52 8.66 -2.72
C ALA A 270 -15.39 7.76 -3.25
N SER A 271 -14.49 7.31 -2.36
CA SER A 271 -13.31 6.52 -2.76
C SER A 271 -13.59 5.03 -2.94
N SER A 272 -14.54 4.46 -2.19
CA SER A 272 -14.93 3.06 -2.33
C SER A 272 -16.41 2.95 -2.70
N PHE A 273 -16.85 1.79 -3.20
CA PHE A 273 -18.27 1.56 -3.49
C PHE A 273 -19.16 1.75 -2.24
N ARG A 274 -18.65 1.38 -1.05
CA ARG A 274 -19.37 1.59 0.22
C ARG A 274 -19.53 3.08 0.55
N LEU A 275 -18.47 3.86 0.36
CA LEU A 275 -18.52 5.31 0.53
C LEU A 275 -19.40 5.96 -0.54
N TYR A 276 -19.36 5.46 -1.77
CA TYR A 276 -20.24 5.90 -2.84
C TYR A 276 -21.72 5.66 -2.50
N GLU A 277 -22.08 4.49 -1.98
CA GLU A 277 -23.44 4.19 -1.51
C GLU A 277 -23.86 5.19 -0.41
N LYS A 278 -22.96 5.43 0.55
CA LYS A 278 -23.20 6.34 1.67
C LYS A 278 -23.39 7.78 1.22
N VAL A 279 -22.44 8.34 0.46
CA VAL A 279 -22.49 9.70 -0.06
C VAL A 279 -23.75 9.90 -0.91
N SER A 280 -24.14 8.90 -1.71
CA SER A 280 -25.38 8.96 -2.47
C SER A 280 -26.60 9.09 -1.55
N GLY A 281 -26.67 8.30 -0.48
CA GLY A 281 -27.75 8.37 0.51
C GLY A 281 -27.81 9.73 1.21
N GLU A 282 -26.66 10.31 1.53
CA GLU A 282 -26.53 11.62 2.19
C GLU A 282 -26.94 12.77 1.27
N VAL A 283 -26.57 12.72 -0.01
CA VAL A 283 -27.03 13.68 -1.03
C VAL A 283 -28.55 13.60 -1.21
N ILE A 284 -29.13 12.40 -1.29
CA ILE A 284 -30.59 12.20 -1.40
C ILE A 284 -31.33 12.76 -0.18
N ARG A 285 -30.76 12.59 1.02
CA ARG A 285 -31.27 13.15 2.29
C ARG A 285 -31.05 14.65 2.45
N ARG A 286 -30.37 15.31 1.48
CA ARG A 286 -30.05 16.75 1.49
C ARG A 286 -29.06 17.15 2.58
N MET A 287 -28.23 16.22 3.08
CA MET A 287 -27.16 16.51 4.04
C MET A 287 -26.08 17.40 3.41
N ALA A 288 -25.82 17.23 2.11
CA ALA A 288 -24.84 18.00 1.34
C ALA A 288 -25.38 19.34 0.81
N TYR A 289 -26.42 19.94 1.39
CA TYR A 289 -26.98 21.21 0.89
C TYR A 289 -25.92 22.33 0.82
N PRO A 290 -25.78 23.08 -0.31
CA PRO A 290 -26.71 23.19 -1.45
C PRO A 290 -26.52 22.19 -2.59
N MET A 291 -25.61 21.23 -2.45
CA MET A 291 -25.30 20.17 -3.43
C MET A 291 -26.37 19.07 -3.41
N VAL A 292 -27.58 19.42 -3.86
CA VAL A 292 -28.73 18.51 -3.91
C VAL A 292 -29.16 18.22 -5.34
N SER A 293 -29.78 17.05 -5.55
CA SER A 293 -30.15 16.57 -6.88
C SER A 293 -31.20 17.43 -7.60
N GLU A 294 -32.01 18.22 -6.88
CA GLU A 294 -33.07 19.07 -7.49
C GLU A 294 -32.52 19.99 -8.58
N VAL A 295 -31.35 20.57 -8.31
CA VAL A 295 -30.68 21.53 -9.19
C VAL A 295 -29.56 20.81 -9.92
N SER A 296 -29.60 20.89 -11.25
CA SER A 296 -28.49 20.45 -12.08
C SER A 296 -27.23 21.25 -11.71
N LEU A 297 -26.24 20.58 -11.13
CA LEU A 297 -24.95 21.19 -10.77
C LEU A 297 -24.20 21.72 -11.99
N THR A 298 -24.51 21.21 -13.19
CA THR A 298 -23.89 21.66 -14.44
C THR A 298 -24.54 22.90 -15.06
N SER A 299 -25.84 23.11 -14.85
CA SER A 299 -26.59 24.18 -15.54
C SER A 299 -27.35 25.12 -14.60
N HIS A 300 -27.35 24.85 -13.29
CA HIS A 300 -28.13 25.56 -12.28
C HIS A 300 -29.65 25.57 -12.53
N ARG A 301 -30.14 24.69 -13.41
CA ARG A 301 -31.57 24.54 -13.71
C ARG A 301 -32.17 23.45 -12.83
N ILE A 302 -33.44 23.62 -12.47
CA ILE A 302 -34.20 22.57 -11.80
C ILE A 302 -34.32 21.40 -12.78
N ARG A 303 -33.75 20.25 -12.42
CA ARG A 303 -33.80 19.01 -13.20
C ARG A 303 -34.87 18.06 -12.66
N TYR A 304 -34.96 17.94 -11.33
CA TYR A 304 -35.87 17.00 -10.69
C TYR A 304 -37.00 17.70 -9.95
N THR A 305 -38.18 17.07 -9.96
CA THR A 305 -39.25 17.35 -9.00
C THR A 305 -38.98 16.55 -7.73
N TYR A 306 -39.13 17.17 -6.56
CA TYR A 306 -38.87 16.54 -5.27
C TYR A 306 -40.16 16.39 -4.45
N ASP A 307 -40.34 15.20 -3.86
CA ASP A 307 -41.38 14.92 -2.87
C ASP A 307 -40.79 14.83 -1.46
N THR A 308 -41.16 15.80 -0.62
CA THR A 308 -40.67 15.92 0.76
C THR A 308 -41.11 14.77 1.67
N PHE A 309 -42.22 14.08 1.39
CA PHE A 309 -42.71 13.01 2.26
C PHE A 309 -41.94 11.71 2.10
N THR A 310 -41.50 11.42 0.88
CA THR A 310 -40.83 10.16 0.52
C THR A 310 -39.35 10.35 0.21
N ASN A 311 -38.86 11.59 0.16
CA ASN A 311 -37.55 11.98 -0.35
C ASN A 311 -37.27 11.47 -1.77
N ASN A 312 -38.32 11.41 -2.61
CA ASN A 312 -38.19 10.93 -3.97
C ASN A 312 -37.95 12.09 -4.93
N TYR A 313 -37.10 11.83 -5.94
CA TYR A 313 -36.75 12.75 -7.00
C TYR A 313 -37.10 12.11 -8.35
N TRP A 314 -37.81 12.80 -9.22
CA TRP A 314 -38.05 12.32 -10.58
C TRP A 314 -37.99 13.47 -11.58
N GLU A 315 -37.42 13.19 -12.74
CA GLU A 315 -37.39 14.15 -13.83
C GLU A 315 -38.78 14.19 -14.51
N PRO A 316 -39.28 15.38 -14.93
CA PRO A 316 -40.65 15.51 -15.47
C PRO A 316 -41.02 14.63 -16.68
N SER A 317 -40.05 14.20 -17.49
CA SER A 317 -40.27 13.27 -18.61
C SER A 317 -40.33 11.80 -18.19
N ALA A 318 -39.92 11.47 -16.96
CA ALA A 318 -39.98 10.10 -16.44
C ALA A 318 -41.42 9.66 -16.15
N LYS A 319 -41.74 8.41 -16.47
CA LYS A 319 -43.01 7.78 -16.09
C LYS A 319 -42.86 7.15 -14.71
N PHE A 320 -42.97 7.98 -13.68
CA PHE A 320 -42.95 7.55 -12.28
C PHE A 320 -44.35 7.66 -11.66
N HIS A 321 -44.94 6.51 -11.30
CA HIS A 321 -46.26 6.47 -10.71
C HIS A 321 -46.21 6.60 -9.19
N LYS A 322 -47.07 7.43 -8.61
CA LYS A 322 -47.21 7.59 -7.14
C LYS A 322 -47.55 6.30 -6.39
N GLY A 323 -48.06 5.28 -7.09
CA GLY A 323 -48.32 3.94 -6.54
C GLY A 323 -47.08 3.05 -6.43
N CYS A 324 -45.96 3.44 -7.06
CA CYS A 324 -44.66 2.78 -6.88
C CYS A 324 -44.23 2.96 -5.42
N GLY A 325 -44.18 1.85 -4.68
CA GLY A 325 -43.83 1.88 -3.26
C GLY A 325 -42.34 2.09 -3.10
N GLY A 326 -41.90 3.33 -2.83
CA GLY A 326 -40.49 3.61 -2.65
C GLY A 326 -40.18 4.87 -1.86
N THR A 327 -39.07 4.86 -1.13
CA THR A 327 -38.55 6.01 -0.37
C THR A 327 -37.08 6.22 -0.68
N ASN A 328 -36.67 7.48 -0.75
CA ASN A 328 -35.30 7.89 -1.10
C ASN A 328 -34.88 7.37 -2.48
N VAL A 329 -35.76 7.55 -3.48
CA VAL A 329 -35.56 7.08 -4.86
C VAL A 329 -35.31 8.25 -5.80
N VAL A 330 -34.37 8.10 -6.72
CA VAL A 330 -34.11 9.10 -7.79
C VAL A 330 -34.36 8.46 -9.14
N VAL A 331 -35.15 9.10 -10.01
CA VAL A 331 -35.52 8.58 -11.33
C VAL A 331 -35.16 9.57 -12.44
N GLY A 332 -34.19 9.19 -13.27
CA GLY A 332 -33.67 9.95 -14.41
C GLY A 332 -34.67 10.18 -15.54
N ALA A 333 -34.25 11.00 -16.50
CA ALA A 333 -35.06 11.43 -17.64
C ALA A 333 -35.40 10.27 -18.56
N GLY A 334 -36.63 10.26 -19.09
CA GLY A 334 -37.09 9.24 -20.03
C GLY A 334 -37.19 7.82 -19.46
N SER A 335 -37.01 7.64 -18.15
CA SER A 335 -37.10 6.33 -17.50
C SER A 335 -38.54 5.93 -17.20
N GLU A 336 -38.84 4.64 -17.33
CA GLU A 336 -40.16 4.06 -17.09
C GLU A 336 -40.09 3.09 -15.91
N VAL A 337 -40.84 3.37 -14.84
CA VAL A 337 -40.90 2.52 -13.64
C VAL A 337 -42.32 2.03 -13.44
N SER A 338 -42.48 0.70 -13.38
CA SER A 338 -43.78 0.08 -13.13
C SER A 338 -44.39 0.48 -11.77
N MET A 339 -45.72 0.53 -11.71
CA MET A 339 -46.48 0.74 -10.47
C MET A 339 -46.25 -0.34 -9.40
N THR A 340 -45.88 -1.56 -9.80
CA THR A 340 -45.69 -2.69 -8.87
C THR A 340 -44.26 -2.81 -8.35
N ALA A 341 -43.34 -1.99 -8.89
CA ALA A 341 -41.95 -1.97 -8.45
C ALA A 341 -41.84 -1.40 -7.02
N GLN A 342 -40.89 -1.95 -6.27
CA GLN A 342 -40.54 -1.51 -4.92
C GLN A 342 -39.07 -1.07 -4.90
N LEU A 343 -38.84 0.23 -4.82
CA LEU A 343 -37.50 0.83 -4.87
C LEU A 343 -37.20 1.54 -3.56
N GLN A 344 -36.07 1.24 -2.92
CA GLN A 344 -35.67 1.91 -1.70
C GLN A 344 -34.19 2.27 -1.77
N TRP A 345 -33.82 3.51 -1.41
CA TRP A 345 -32.43 3.99 -1.45
C TRP A 345 -31.75 3.77 -2.81
N SER A 346 -32.53 3.81 -3.90
CA SER A 346 -32.07 3.39 -5.22
C SER A 346 -32.06 4.58 -6.18
N VAL A 347 -31.01 4.64 -7.01
CA VAL A 347 -30.86 5.66 -8.05
C VAL A 347 -31.06 4.98 -9.39
N VAL A 348 -31.98 5.51 -10.18
CA VAL A 348 -32.27 5.08 -11.55
C VAL A 348 -31.79 6.16 -12.51
N GLY A 349 -30.90 5.77 -13.42
CA GLY A 349 -30.36 6.59 -14.49
C GLY A 349 -31.40 7.05 -15.51
N ASP A 350 -30.90 7.67 -16.58
CA ASP A 350 -31.70 8.14 -17.69
C ASP A 350 -32.00 6.99 -18.68
N HIS A 351 -33.20 7.00 -19.26
CA HIS A 351 -33.71 6.04 -20.25
C HIS A 351 -33.70 4.57 -19.79
N CYS A 352 -33.98 4.33 -18.51
CA CYS A 352 -34.06 2.99 -17.93
C CYS A 352 -35.49 2.45 -17.94
N ILE A 353 -35.63 1.13 -18.05
CA ILE A 353 -36.92 0.44 -18.02
C ILE A 353 -36.93 -0.52 -16.84
N VAL A 354 -37.81 -0.29 -15.87
CA VAL A 354 -38.02 -1.14 -14.70
C VAL A 354 -39.41 -1.75 -14.77
N GLU A 355 -39.47 -3.05 -15.04
CA GLU A 355 -40.71 -3.80 -15.21
C GLU A 355 -41.39 -4.20 -13.88
N ASP A 356 -42.43 -5.03 -13.98
CA ASP A 356 -43.30 -5.40 -12.88
C ASP A 356 -42.61 -6.26 -11.80
N ASN A 357 -43.02 -6.07 -10.54
CA ASN A 357 -42.58 -6.85 -9.38
C ASN A 357 -41.07 -6.83 -9.10
N VAL A 358 -40.35 -5.82 -9.60
CA VAL A 358 -38.93 -5.60 -9.28
C VAL A 358 -38.79 -5.07 -7.86
N LYS A 359 -37.84 -5.63 -7.10
CA LYS A 359 -37.48 -5.16 -5.76
C LYS A 359 -36.03 -4.70 -5.75
N ALA A 360 -35.79 -3.40 -5.59
CA ALA A 360 -34.45 -2.85 -5.51
C ALA A 360 -34.23 -2.12 -4.18
N GLN A 361 -33.17 -2.49 -3.48
CA GLN A 361 -32.73 -1.87 -2.23
C GLN A 361 -31.27 -1.47 -2.38
N SER A 362 -30.95 -0.19 -2.18
CA SER A 362 -29.59 0.33 -2.36
C SER A 362 -28.99 -0.06 -3.71
N ALA A 363 -29.78 0.06 -4.79
CA ALA A 363 -29.32 -0.27 -6.14
C ALA A 363 -28.96 1.00 -6.90
N PHE A 364 -27.76 1.03 -7.48
CA PHE A 364 -27.27 2.10 -8.34
C PHE A 364 -27.38 1.64 -9.79
N ILE A 365 -28.39 2.15 -10.48
CA ILE A 365 -28.74 1.77 -11.84
C ILE A 365 -28.33 2.91 -12.76
N MET A 366 -27.34 2.69 -13.61
CA MET A 366 -26.82 3.70 -14.55
C MET A 366 -27.76 3.87 -15.76
N ASN A 367 -27.29 4.46 -16.86
CA ASN A 367 -28.14 4.84 -17.99
C ASN A 367 -28.44 3.66 -18.92
N ASN A 368 -29.60 3.72 -19.59
CA ASN A 368 -30.06 2.73 -20.58
C ASN A 368 -30.13 1.30 -20.04
N VAL A 369 -30.44 1.12 -18.75
CA VAL A 369 -30.55 -0.22 -18.15
C VAL A 369 -31.97 -0.75 -18.29
N HIS A 370 -32.11 -2.02 -18.69
CA HIS A 370 -33.39 -2.71 -18.77
C HIS A 370 -33.46 -3.83 -17.72
N ILE A 371 -34.38 -3.69 -16.77
CA ILE A 371 -34.63 -4.66 -15.70
C ILE A 371 -35.98 -5.30 -15.93
N LYS A 372 -35.99 -6.60 -16.27
CA LYS A 372 -37.22 -7.35 -16.51
C LYS A 372 -37.94 -7.75 -15.23
N ALA A 373 -39.16 -8.27 -15.40
CA ALA A 373 -40.04 -8.59 -14.29
C ALA A 373 -39.44 -9.60 -13.29
N GLY A 374 -39.75 -9.40 -12.00
CA GLY A 374 -39.42 -10.32 -10.92
C GLY A 374 -37.96 -10.28 -10.41
N CYS A 375 -37.15 -9.32 -10.85
CA CYS A 375 -35.77 -9.17 -10.36
C CYS A 375 -35.70 -8.68 -8.91
N VAL A 376 -34.67 -9.13 -8.19
CA VAL A 376 -34.35 -8.68 -6.82
C VAL A 376 -32.92 -8.19 -6.76
N LEU A 377 -32.75 -6.92 -6.38
CA LEU A 377 -31.48 -6.20 -6.35
C LEU A 377 -31.21 -5.69 -4.94
N LYS A 378 -30.03 -5.98 -4.39
CA LYS A 378 -29.62 -5.54 -3.05
C LYS A 378 -28.17 -5.07 -3.08
N HIS A 379 -27.90 -3.83 -2.65
CA HIS A 379 -26.54 -3.27 -2.54
C HIS A 379 -25.66 -3.56 -3.76
N CYS A 380 -26.14 -3.17 -4.94
CA CYS A 380 -25.49 -3.52 -6.20
C CYS A 380 -25.34 -2.31 -7.13
N PHE A 381 -24.33 -2.37 -7.99
CA PHE A 381 -24.08 -1.39 -9.03
C PHE A 381 -24.33 -2.01 -10.40
N LEU A 382 -25.14 -1.36 -11.24
CA LEU A 382 -25.39 -1.76 -12.64
C LEU A 382 -24.87 -0.68 -13.57
N GLY A 383 -23.83 -1.00 -14.36
CA GLY A 383 -23.24 -0.14 -15.37
C GLY A 383 -24.19 0.24 -16.51
N ASN A 384 -23.71 1.10 -17.42
CA ASN A 384 -24.51 1.57 -18.55
C ASN A 384 -24.88 0.41 -19.49
N ASN A 385 -26.06 0.48 -20.12
CA ASN A 385 -26.52 -0.50 -21.11
C ASN A 385 -26.61 -1.96 -20.59
N VAL A 386 -26.79 -2.15 -19.29
CA VAL A 386 -26.98 -3.49 -18.70
C VAL A 386 -28.40 -3.99 -18.95
N THR A 387 -28.55 -5.29 -19.23
CA THR A 387 -29.86 -5.94 -19.35
C THR A 387 -29.97 -7.10 -18.36
N LEU A 388 -30.96 -7.02 -17.48
CA LEU A 388 -31.31 -8.10 -16.56
C LEU A 388 -32.58 -8.80 -17.05
N GLU A 389 -32.47 -10.08 -17.37
CA GLU A 389 -33.61 -10.92 -17.75
C GLU A 389 -34.50 -11.29 -16.54
N GLU A 390 -35.60 -11.99 -16.80
CA GLU A 390 -36.62 -12.30 -15.77
C GLU A 390 -36.05 -13.11 -14.59
N ASN A 391 -36.52 -12.77 -13.37
CA ASN A 391 -36.19 -13.47 -12.11
C ASN A 391 -34.70 -13.51 -11.74
N VAL A 392 -33.90 -12.54 -12.17
CA VAL A 392 -32.50 -12.40 -11.72
C VAL A 392 -32.44 -11.89 -10.28
N LYS A 393 -31.61 -12.53 -9.46
CA LYS A 393 -31.35 -12.14 -8.06
C LYS A 393 -29.89 -11.78 -7.88
N LEU A 394 -29.62 -10.51 -7.57
CA LEU A 394 -28.29 -10.04 -7.22
C LEU A 394 -28.16 -9.93 -5.70
N SER A 395 -27.11 -10.55 -5.18
CA SER A 395 -26.76 -10.49 -3.76
C SER A 395 -26.00 -9.19 -3.45
N PRO A 396 -25.86 -8.82 -2.17
CA PRO A 396 -25.10 -7.64 -1.76
C PRO A 396 -23.65 -7.64 -2.27
N GLY A 397 -23.19 -6.47 -2.73
CA GLY A 397 -21.82 -6.26 -3.20
C GLY A 397 -21.59 -6.66 -4.67
N CYS A 398 -22.64 -7.06 -5.41
CA CYS A 398 -22.48 -7.33 -6.83
C CYS A 398 -22.25 -6.05 -7.65
N MET A 399 -21.23 -6.08 -8.51
CA MET A 399 -20.89 -4.99 -9.42
C MET A 399 -20.91 -5.47 -10.86
N VAL A 400 -21.81 -4.89 -11.65
CA VAL A 400 -22.04 -5.27 -13.05
C VAL A 400 -21.51 -4.17 -13.95
N GLY A 401 -20.48 -4.46 -14.75
CA GLY A 401 -19.88 -3.56 -15.73
C GLY A 401 -20.84 -3.18 -16.86
N ALA A 402 -20.44 -2.21 -17.69
CA ALA A 402 -21.31 -1.75 -18.77
C ALA A 402 -21.50 -2.83 -19.84
N GLY A 403 -22.69 -2.86 -20.45
CA GLY A 403 -23.02 -3.77 -21.55
C GLY A 403 -23.23 -5.24 -21.17
N VAL A 404 -23.17 -5.59 -19.88
CA VAL A 404 -23.40 -6.96 -19.40
C VAL A 404 -24.86 -7.34 -19.53
N ILE A 405 -25.11 -8.58 -19.97
CA ILE A 405 -26.44 -9.18 -20.04
C ILE A 405 -26.48 -10.38 -19.10
N LEU A 406 -27.40 -10.37 -18.14
CA LEU A 406 -27.66 -11.52 -17.26
C LEU A 406 -28.92 -12.24 -17.71
N GLY A 407 -28.79 -13.54 -17.97
CA GLY A 407 -29.86 -14.43 -18.41
C GLY A 407 -30.92 -14.70 -17.33
N PRO A 408 -32.03 -15.36 -17.70
CA PRO A 408 -33.18 -15.51 -16.80
C PRO A 408 -32.93 -16.55 -15.69
N ASN A 409 -33.56 -16.35 -14.53
CA ASN A 409 -33.57 -17.24 -13.36
C ASN A 409 -32.20 -17.50 -12.71
N ILE A 410 -31.31 -16.50 -12.71
CA ILE A 410 -29.98 -16.59 -12.12
C ILE A 410 -29.98 -16.02 -10.70
N THR A 411 -29.22 -16.64 -9.81
CA THR A 411 -28.88 -16.08 -8.51
C THR A 411 -27.37 -15.92 -8.43
N VAL A 412 -26.92 -14.68 -8.28
CA VAL A 412 -25.50 -14.33 -8.21
C VAL A 412 -25.07 -14.31 -6.74
N PRO A 413 -23.91 -14.90 -6.38
CA PRO A 413 -23.36 -14.83 -5.02
C PRO A 413 -23.03 -13.38 -4.61
N PRO A 414 -22.78 -13.10 -3.32
CA PRO A 414 -22.35 -11.77 -2.90
C PRO A 414 -20.93 -11.43 -3.41
N ALA A 415 -20.62 -10.13 -3.51
CA ALA A 415 -19.30 -9.61 -3.89
C ALA A 415 -18.75 -10.13 -5.25
N THR A 416 -19.63 -10.38 -6.21
CA THR A 416 -19.28 -10.86 -7.56
C THR A 416 -19.19 -9.71 -8.55
N TYR A 417 -18.19 -9.75 -9.42
CA TYR A 417 -17.89 -8.70 -10.40
C TYR A 417 -18.07 -9.23 -11.83
N PHE A 418 -18.82 -8.51 -12.67
CA PHE A 418 -19.05 -8.89 -14.06
C PHE A 418 -18.54 -7.85 -15.04
N ILE A 419 -17.94 -8.32 -16.14
CA ILE A 419 -17.54 -7.49 -17.29
C ILE A 419 -18.09 -8.06 -18.60
N ALA A 420 -18.32 -7.18 -19.57
CA ALA A 420 -18.83 -7.57 -20.88
C ALA A 420 -17.74 -8.12 -21.80
N THR A 421 -16.50 -7.66 -21.66
CA THR A 421 -15.34 -8.17 -22.41
C THR A 421 -14.50 -9.09 -21.54
N PRO A 422 -13.86 -10.13 -22.09
CA PRO A 422 -12.97 -10.98 -21.30
C PRO A 422 -11.80 -10.16 -20.73
N PRO A 423 -11.35 -10.44 -19.50
CA PRO A 423 -10.18 -9.78 -18.93
C PRO A 423 -8.95 -10.07 -19.81
N LYS A 424 -8.06 -9.09 -19.98
CA LYS A 424 -6.81 -9.26 -20.73
C LYS A 424 -5.79 -9.92 -19.80
N ASP A 425 -5.25 -11.08 -20.18
CA ASP A 425 -4.09 -11.67 -19.49
C ASP A 425 -2.85 -10.80 -19.77
N GLU A 426 -2.20 -10.27 -18.73
CA GLU A 426 -0.99 -9.45 -18.87
C GLU A 426 0.18 -10.22 -19.52
N PHE A 427 0.17 -11.54 -19.46
CA PHE A 427 1.19 -12.42 -20.02
C PHE A 427 0.87 -12.94 -21.43
N ASN A 428 -0.35 -12.72 -21.95
CA ASN A 428 -0.76 -13.21 -23.27
C ASN A 428 -1.46 -12.10 -24.07
N LEU A 429 -0.69 -11.42 -24.93
CA LEU A 429 -1.17 -10.39 -25.85
C LEU A 429 -2.07 -10.94 -26.98
N GLU A 430 -2.25 -12.25 -27.09
CA GLU A 430 -3.21 -12.85 -28.01
C GLU A 430 -4.61 -12.84 -27.38
N THR A 431 -5.58 -12.25 -28.08
CA THR A 431 -6.98 -12.19 -27.67
C THR A 431 -7.56 -13.61 -27.59
N ILE A 432 -7.45 -14.26 -26.44
CA ILE A 432 -8.09 -15.56 -26.20
C ILE A 432 -9.60 -15.33 -26.24
N SER A 433 -10.27 -15.84 -27.26
CA SER A 433 -11.74 -15.86 -27.38
C SER A 433 -12.31 -16.82 -26.33
N GLN A 434 -12.39 -16.40 -25.07
CA GLN A 434 -13.13 -17.13 -24.05
C GLN A 434 -14.63 -16.99 -24.33
N GLU A 435 -15.37 -18.10 -24.35
CA GLU A 435 -16.83 -18.07 -24.42
C GLU A 435 -17.42 -17.68 -23.06
N PRO A 436 -18.50 -16.87 -23.01
CA PRO A 436 -19.12 -16.46 -21.75
C PRO A 436 -19.61 -17.69 -20.97
N ASP A 437 -19.31 -17.77 -19.68
CA ASP A 437 -19.70 -18.93 -18.87
C ASP A 437 -21.22 -18.91 -18.63
N LEU A 438 -21.92 -19.74 -19.41
CA LEU A 438 -23.37 -19.94 -19.34
C LEU A 438 -23.85 -20.39 -17.94
N ARG A 439 -22.98 -20.91 -17.06
CA ARG A 439 -23.34 -21.24 -15.68
C ARG A 439 -23.51 -20.01 -14.80
N ILE A 440 -22.85 -18.91 -15.15
CA ILE A 440 -22.79 -17.69 -14.36
C ILE A 440 -23.73 -16.63 -14.97
N CYS A 441 -23.72 -16.49 -16.30
CA CYS A 441 -24.55 -15.52 -17.03
C CYS A 441 -25.87 -16.10 -17.56
N GLY A 442 -26.07 -17.43 -17.53
CA GLY A 442 -27.29 -18.10 -18.00
C GLY A 442 -27.42 -18.19 -19.52
N THR A 443 -28.47 -18.87 -19.99
CA THR A 443 -28.63 -19.28 -21.41
C THR A 443 -28.70 -18.16 -22.44
N LYS A 444 -28.98 -16.92 -22.01
CA LYS A 444 -29.03 -15.71 -22.85
C LYS A 444 -28.06 -14.62 -22.38
N GLY A 445 -27.22 -14.90 -21.38
CA GLY A 445 -26.33 -13.91 -20.82
C GLY A 445 -25.03 -13.77 -21.58
N HIS A 446 -24.45 -12.58 -21.45
CA HIS A 446 -23.11 -12.25 -21.92
C HIS A 446 -22.41 -11.50 -20.80
N ALA A 447 -21.61 -12.23 -20.03
CA ALA A 447 -20.84 -11.72 -18.91
C ALA A 447 -19.64 -12.64 -18.66
N PHE A 448 -18.54 -12.05 -18.24
CA PHE A 448 -17.37 -12.74 -17.71
C PHE A 448 -17.23 -12.36 -16.24
N GLU A 449 -17.03 -13.36 -15.37
CA GLU A 449 -16.74 -13.12 -13.97
C GLU A 449 -15.28 -12.67 -13.83
N VAL A 450 -15.07 -11.55 -13.16
CA VAL A 450 -13.73 -11.16 -12.73
C VAL A 450 -13.48 -11.89 -11.42
N VAL A 451 -12.80 -13.03 -11.53
CA VAL A 451 -12.21 -13.69 -10.36
C VAL A 451 -11.05 -12.80 -9.94
N ARG A 452 -11.27 -11.99 -8.91
CA ARG A 452 -10.14 -11.42 -8.17
C ARG A 452 -9.44 -12.61 -7.55
N GLU A 453 -8.16 -12.82 -7.86
CA GLU A 453 -7.39 -13.78 -7.09
C GLU A 453 -7.60 -13.43 -5.62
N VAL A 454 -7.85 -14.44 -4.80
CA VAL A 454 -8.02 -14.23 -3.36
C VAL A 454 -6.73 -13.64 -2.76
N GLY A 455 -5.65 -13.57 -3.55
CA GLY A 455 -4.63 -12.50 -3.57
C GLY A 455 -5.19 -11.15 -3.15
N ASP A 456 -6.00 -10.41 -3.91
CA ASP A 456 -6.46 -9.05 -3.55
C ASP A 456 -7.43 -8.91 -2.35
N LEU A 457 -7.94 -10.03 -1.82
CA LEU A 457 -8.67 -10.04 -0.54
C LEU A 457 -7.80 -10.54 0.64
N ALA A 458 -6.68 -11.19 0.35
CA ALA A 458 -5.62 -11.59 1.28
C ALA A 458 -4.37 -10.67 1.22
N GLU A 459 -4.27 -9.83 0.19
CA GLU A 459 -3.39 -8.69 -0.09
C GLU A 459 -4.05 -7.40 0.41
N GLN A 460 -5.00 -7.57 1.34
CA GLN A 460 -4.93 -6.85 2.61
C GLN A 460 -3.84 -7.47 3.53
N GLY A 461 -2.68 -7.78 2.95
CA GLY A 461 -1.57 -8.55 3.51
C GLY A 461 -0.51 -8.75 2.41
N SER A 462 0.53 -7.93 2.44
CA SER A 462 1.59 -7.79 1.43
C SER A 462 1.28 -6.78 0.32
N ASP A 463 1.57 -5.50 0.60
CA ASP A 463 2.32 -4.71 -0.36
C ASP A 463 3.40 -3.95 0.40
N GLY A 464 4.61 -3.98 -0.15
CA GLY A 464 5.86 -3.78 0.58
C GLY A 464 6.04 -2.37 1.13
N ASP A 465 6.04 -2.28 2.47
CA ASP A 465 7.08 -1.51 3.15
C ASP A 465 8.32 -2.42 3.12
N TYR A 466 9.28 -2.16 2.22
CA TYR A 466 10.66 -2.58 2.49
C TYR A 466 11.24 -1.61 3.52
N VAL A 467 10.77 -1.75 4.75
CA VAL A 467 11.50 -1.39 5.95
C VAL A 467 11.43 -2.64 6.80
N GLU A 468 12.54 -3.37 6.87
CA GLU A 468 12.76 -4.41 7.88
C GLU A 468 12.71 -3.75 9.27
N ASP A 469 11.51 -3.55 9.79
CA ASP A 469 11.32 -3.49 11.24
C ASP A 469 11.35 -4.95 11.71
N LEU A 470 12.56 -5.42 11.99
CA LEU A 470 12.82 -6.62 12.78
C LEU A 470 12.14 -6.43 14.15
N GLU A 471 10.87 -6.80 14.27
CA GLU A 471 10.27 -7.07 15.57
C GLU A 471 10.90 -8.37 16.10
N GLU A 472 11.93 -8.21 16.92
CA GLU A 472 12.43 -9.25 17.81
C GLU A 472 11.26 -9.78 18.65
N GLU A 473 10.81 -11.01 18.34
CA GLU A 473 10.05 -11.80 19.29
C GLU A 473 11.00 -12.14 20.45
N GLU A 474 10.94 -11.37 21.54
CA GLU A 474 11.46 -11.84 22.82
C GLU A 474 10.61 -13.05 23.26
N GLU A 475 11.06 -14.25 22.87
CA GLU A 475 10.69 -15.48 23.57
C GLU A 475 11.32 -15.43 24.97
N ASP A 476 10.55 -14.96 25.96
CA ASP A 476 10.82 -15.16 27.38
C ASP A 476 10.82 -16.68 27.68
N SER A 477 11.94 -17.35 27.42
CA SER A 477 12.23 -18.69 27.91
C SER A 477 12.82 -18.58 29.32
N GLU A 478 11.97 -18.75 30.34
CA GLU A 478 12.44 -19.04 31.69
C GLU A 478 13.08 -20.45 31.72
N GLU A 479 14.40 -20.52 31.51
CA GLU A 479 15.18 -21.75 31.76
C GLU A 479 16.21 -21.56 32.88
N ASP A 480 16.34 -22.63 33.66
CA ASP A 480 16.94 -22.72 34.98
C ASP A 480 18.40 -22.26 35.08
N MET A 481 18.65 -21.38 36.04
CA MET A 481 19.96 -20.96 36.54
C MET A 481 20.89 -22.14 36.88
N SER A 482 21.95 -22.31 36.09
CA SER A 482 23.13 -23.07 36.49
C SER A 482 24.36 -22.14 36.54
N ASP A 483 25.03 -22.18 37.69
CA ASP A 483 25.96 -21.17 38.20
C ASP A 483 27.38 -21.36 37.63
N SER A 484 27.79 -20.50 36.67
CA SER A 484 29.21 -20.28 36.36
C SER A 484 29.48 -18.91 35.70
N ALA A 485 29.82 -17.92 36.55
CA ALA A 485 30.53 -16.63 36.30
C ALA A 485 30.01 -15.66 35.20
N PRO A 486 29.90 -14.33 35.47
CA PRO A 486 29.08 -13.42 34.68
C PRO A 486 29.82 -12.88 33.44
N MET A 487 29.30 -13.20 32.25
CA MET A 487 29.29 -12.28 31.10
C MET A 487 28.04 -11.40 31.23
N SER A 488 28.05 -10.16 30.72
CA SER A 488 26.86 -9.30 30.71
C SER A 488 25.83 -9.84 29.72
N ASP A 489 24.56 -9.96 30.12
CA ASP A 489 23.45 -10.45 29.29
C ASP A 489 23.36 -9.78 27.89
N GLU A 490 23.82 -8.53 27.76
CA GLU A 490 23.90 -7.80 26.48
C GLU A 490 24.90 -8.37 25.47
N ASP A 491 26.02 -8.96 25.93
CA ASP A 491 27.08 -9.43 25.04
C ASP A 491 26.74 -10.79 24.42
N GLU A 492 26.02 -11.65 25.15
CA GLU A 492 25.51 -12.93 24.63
C GLU A 492 24.43 -12.71 23.57
N HIS A 493 23.56 -11.72 23.78
CA HIS A 493 22.53 -11.36 22.81
C HIS A 493 23.13 -10.88 21.48
N ARG A 494 24.11 -9.94 21.54
CA ARG A 494 24.83 -9.46 20.35
C ARG A 494 25.51 -10.58 19.57
N GLU A 495 26.14 -11.53 20.26
CA GLU A 495 26.81 -12.65 19.61
C GLU A 495 25.79 -13.60 18.94
N HIS A 496 24.63 -13.80 19.56
CA HIS A 496 23.56 -14.63 19.00
C HIS A 496 22.93 -13.99 17.76
N GLU A 497 22.61 -12.70 17.80
CA GLU A 497 22.09 -11.97 16.64
C GLU A 497 23.07 -11.97 15.46
N PHE A 498 24.34 -11.69 15.74
CA PHE A 498 25.39 -11.74 14.73
C PHE A 498 25.50 -13.13 14.10
N LYS A 499 25.44 -14.20 14.89
CA LYS A 499 25.44 -15.59 14.37
C LYS A 499 24.24 -15.83 13.45
N ARG A 500 23.05 -15.36 13.81
CA ARG A 500 21.82 -15.50 13.01
C ARG A 500 21.95 -14.79 11.66
N GLU A 501 22.30 -13.50 11.66
CA GLU A 501 22.43 -12.70 10.43
C GLU A 501 23.52 -13.27 9.50
N MET A 502 24.63 -13.75 10.08
CA MET A 502 25.70 -14.38 9.30
C MET A 502 25.28 -15.71 8.67
N MET A 503 24.53 -16.54 9.39
CA MET A 503 23.97 -17.77 8.83
C MET A 503 23.04 -17.50 7.65
N GLU A 504 22.17 -16.50 7.78
CA GLU A 504 21.22 -16.11 6.74
C GLU A 504 21.93 -15.54 5.51
N SER A 505 22.90 -14.65 5.71
CA SER A 505 23.72 -14.08 4.65
C SER A 505 24.47 -15.16 3.86
N LEU A 506 25.09 -16.12 4.56
CA LEU A 506 25.79 -17.25 3.94
C LEU A 506 24.83 -18.21 3.21
N ALA A 507 23.64 -18.46 3.76
CA ALA A 507 22.63 -19.29 3.11
C ALA A 507 22.08 -18.65 1.83
N ASN A 508 21.80 -17.34 1.85
CA ASN A 508 21.35 -16.60 0.67
C ASN A 508 22.46 -16.53 -0.39
N ALA A 509 23.70 -16.28 0.02
CA ALA A 509 24.84 -16.29 -0.89
C ALA A 509 25.04 -17.65 -1.60
N LEU A 510 24.77 -18.77 -0.92
CA LEU A 510 24.84 -20.09 -1.52
C LEU A 510 23.70 -20.35 -2.51
N ARG A 511 22.47 -19.84 -2.26
CA ARG A 511 21.31 -19.96 -3.16
C ARG A 511 21.46 -19.12 -4.42
N GLU A 512 21.94 -17.89 -4.27
CA GLU A 512 22.06 -16.91 -5.35
C GLU A 512 23.39 -17.01 -6.11
N SER A 513 24.34 -17.83 -5.62
CA SER A 513 25.70 -17.92 -6.14
C SER A 513 26.40 -16.55 -6.17
N SER A 514 26.23 -15.79 -5.08
CA SER A 514 26.78 -14.44 -4.92
C SER A 514 28.31 -14.44 -4.99
N ALA A 515 28.89 -13.37 -5.55
CA ALA A 515 30.33 -13.21 -5.61
C ALA A 515 30.93 -13.07 -4.21
N ALA A 516 32.09 -13.69 -3.97
CA ALA A 516 32.76 -13.69 -2.66
C ALA A 516 33.05 -12.27 -2.13
N GLU A 517 33.26 -11.29 -3.01
CA GLU A 517 33.47 -9.88 -2.63
C GLU A 517 32.24 -9.27 -1.95
N ASN A 518 31.02 -9.60 -2.40
CA ASN A 518 29.78 -9.09 -1.80
C ASN A 518 29.56 -9.69 -0.42
N VAL A 519 29.79 -10.99 -0.28
CA VAL A 519 29.66 -11.72 1.00
C VAL A 519 30.64 -11.16 2.04
N VAL A 520 31.88 -10.85 1.62
CA VAL A 520 32.87 -10.19 2.50
C VAL A 520 32.41 -8.79 2.92
N LEU A 521 31.74 -8.04 2.05
CA LEU A 521 31.22 -6.72 2.41
C LEU A 521 30.08 -6.82 3.43
N GLU A 522 29.16 -7.76 3.25
CA GLU A 522 28.08 -8.06 4.20
C GLU A 522 28.64 -8.46 5.57
N ILE A 523 29.55 -9.45 5.62
CA ILE A 523 30.20 -9.89 6.86
C ILE A 523 30.91 -8.74 7.57
N ASN A 524 31.60 -7.86 6.82
CA ASN A 524 32.28 -6.71 7.41
C ASN A 524 31.28 -5.65 7.92
N ALA A 525 30.16 -5.45 7.23
CA ALA A 525 29.09 -4.55 7.68
C ALA A 525 28.48 -5.06 9.00
N SER A 526 28.10 -6.34 9.07
CA SER A 526 27.56 -6.96 10.28
C SER A 526 28.59 -6.94 11.42
N ARG A 527 29.88 -7.20 11.14
CA ARG A 527 30.95 -7.05 12.15
C ARG A 527 30.97 -5.65 12.76
N HIS A 528 30.83 -4.61 11.93
CA HIS A 528 30.84 -3.23 12.39
C HIS A 528 29.55 -2.86 13.14
N ALA A 529 28.40 -3.44 12.77
CA ALA A 529 27.14 -3.27 13.46
C ALA A 529 27.19 -3.85 14.89
N TYR A 530 27.66 -5.09 15.04
CA TYR A 530 27.72 -5.79 16.33
C TYR A 530 29.02 -5.60 17.11
N ASN A 531 29.97 -4.82 16.58
CA ASN A 531 31.30 -4.59 17.18
C ASN A 531 32.05 -5.89 17.55
N MET A 532 31.98 -6.89 16.67
CA MET A 532 32.61 -8.20 16.88
C MET A 532 34.11 -8.17 16.60
N SER A 533 34.88 -8.94 17.38
CA SER A 533 36.31 -9.06 17.14
C SER A 533 36.59 -9.90 15.88
N MET A 534 37.75 -9.71 15.26
CA MET A 534 38.12 -10.51 14.08
C MET A 534 38.22 -12.01 14.39
N GLU A 535 38.52 -12.36 15.64
CA GLU A 535 38.65 -13.75 16.11
C GLU A 535 37.26 -14.41 16.19
N ASP A 536 36.26 -13.66 16.67
CA ASP A 536 34.86 -14.13 16.78
C ASP A 536 34.21 -14.23 15.40
N VAL A 537 34.45 -13.25 14.51
CA VAL A 537 33.98 -13.29 13.13
C VAL A 537 34.53 -14.52 12.41
N LEU A 538 35.83 -14.80 12.53
CA LEU A 538 36.44 -15.97 11.88
C LEU A 538 35.84 -17.28 12.40
N THR A 539 35.57 -17.34 13.71
CA THR A 539 34.93 -18.49 14.35
C THR A 539 33.51 -18.69 13.83
N THR A 540 32.67 -17.65 13.87
CA THR A 540 31.27 -17.69 13.43
C THR A 540 31.15 -17.94 11.93
N VAL A 541 32.00 -17.34 11.09
CA VAL A 541 31.99 -17.57 9.62
C VAL A 541 32.39 -19.00 9.30
N THR A 542 33.42 -19.54 9.96
CA THR A 542 33.84 -20.94 9.76
C THR A 542 32.73 -21.91 10.16
N GLN A 543 32.12 -21.70 11.32
CA GLN A 543 30.99 -22.51 11.77
C GLN A 543 29.78 -22.37 10.86
N GLY A 544 29.51 -21.15 10.39
CA GLY A 544 28.37 -20.85 9.53
C GLY A 544 28.46 -21.52 8.17
N ILE A 545 29.63 -21.48 7.52
CA ILE A 545 29.86 -22.16 6.23
C ILE A 545 29.57 -23.67 6.34
N ILE A 546 30.02 -24.30 7.44
CA ILE A 546 29.81 -25.74 7.65
C ILE A 546 28.34 -26.04 7.97
N ARG A 547 27.68 -25.22 8.80
CA ARG A 547 26.28 -25.40 9.17
C ARG A 547 25.33 -25.20 7.99
N VAL A 548 25.52 -24.15 7.18
CA VAL A 548 24.74 -23.89 5.96
C VAL A 548 24.86 -25.07 4.99
N GLY A 549 26.06 -25.63 4.82
CA GLY A 549 26.25 -26.86 4.01
C GLY A 549 25.61 -28.12 4.61
N GLY A 550 25.34 -28.12 5.93
CA GLY A 550 24.69 -29.22 6.65
C GLY A 550 23.17 -29.13 6.75
N GLU A 551 22.57 -28.00 6.39
CA GLU A 551 21.12 -27.74 6.47
C GLU A 551 20.29 -28.38 5.34
N ASP A 552 20.94 -28.90 4.30
CA ASP A 552 20.32 -29.53 3.12
C ASP A 552 19.72 -30.94 3.42
N LYS A 553 19.16 -31.12 4.63
CA LYS A 553 18.64 -32.38 5.19
C LYS A 553 17.37 -32.90 4.51
N ASN A 554 16.79 -32.17 3.55
CA ASN A 554 15.50 -32.49 2.94
C ASN A 554 15.51 -33.59 1.87
N SER A 555 16.67 -34.18 1.54
CA SER A 555 16.73 -35.35 0.67
C SER A 555 16.84 -36.67 1.45
N GLY A 556 15.77 -37.06 2.14
CA GLY A 556 15.29 -38.46 2.39
C GLY A 556 16.22 -39.58 2.90
N ASP A 557 17.53 -39.40 3.04
CA ASP A 557 18.47 -40.44 3.47
C ASP A 557 19.57 -39.79 4.33
N GLY A 558 19.53 -40.06 5.64
CA GLY A 558 20.49 -39.60 6.65
C GLY A 558 21.86 -40.28 6.54
N SER A 559 22.46 -40.24 5.35
CA SER A 559 23.80 -40.76 5.11
C SER A 559 24.85 -39.66 5.36
N SER A 560 25.97 -40.04 5.98
CA SER A 560 27.15 -39.18 6.14
C SER A 560 27.74 -38.69 4.81
N GLU A 561 27.34 -39.28 3.68
CA GLU A 561 27.73 -38.86 2.34
C GLU A 561 26.93 -37.64 1.83
N ASN A 562 25.63 -37.55 2.14
CA ASN A 562 24.83 -36.38 1.77
C ASN A 562 25.26 -35.14 2.55
N LEU A 563 25.52 -35.31 3.86
CA LEU A 563 26.07 -34.25 4.71
C LEU A 563 27.42 -33.75 4.17
N TRP A 564 28.31 -34.67 3.78
CA TRP A 564 29.59 -34.30 3.18
C TRP A 564 29.43 -33.55 1.86
N ARG A 565 28.48 -33.94 1.00
CA ARG A 565 28.26 -33.29 -0.31
C ARG A 565 27.86 -31.82 -0.15
N GLY A 566 26.93 -31.53 0.77
CA GLY A 566 26.50 -30.16 1.05
C GLY A 566 27.63 -29.31 1.64
N ILE A 567 28.35 -29.85 2.63
CA ILE A 567 29.51 -29.16 3.23
C ILE A 567 30.61 -28.90 2.19
N LYS A 568 30.89 -29.86 1.30
CA LYS A 568 31.88 -29.68 0.23
C LYS A 568 31.49 -28.53 -0.70
N LEU A 569 30.21 -28.45 -1.10
CA LEU A 569 29.71 -27.36 -1.95
C LEU A 569 29.89 -26.00 -1.27
N SER A 570 29.52 -25.88 0.01
CA SER A 570 29.68 -24.64 0.78
C SER A 570 31.15 -24.23 0.92
N ILE A 571 32.05 -25.17 1.24
CA ILE A 571 33.48 -24.86 1.36
C ILE A 571 34.05 -24.39 0.02
N THR A 572 33.70 -25.05 -1.09
CA THR A 572 34.15 -24.64 -2.42
C THR A 572 33.62 -23.26 -2.80
N ALA A 573 32.36 -22.95 -2.49
CA ALA A 573 31.76 -21.64 -2.76
C ALA A 573 32.39 -20.50 -1.94
N PHE A 574 32.72 -20.76 -0.67
CA PHE A 574 33.23 -19.75 0.26
C PHE A 574 34.75 -19.79 0.47
N THR A 575 35.50 -20.49 -0.38
CA THR A 575 36.98 -20.56 -0.29
C THR A 575 37.61 -19.18 -0.37
N ASP A 576 37.16 -18.33 -1.30
CA ASP A 576 37.72 -16.99 -1.48
C ASP A 576 37.33 -16.04 -0.32
N VAL A 577 36.19 -16.28 0.33
CA VAL A 577 35.79 -15.56 1.55
C VAL A 577 36.75 -15.91 2.69
N LEU A 578 37.00 -17.19 2.93
CA LEU A 578 37.94 -17.65 3.97
C LEU A 578 39.36 -17.13 3.75
N ARG A 579 39.86 -17.12 2.51
CA ARG A 579 41.17 -16.56 2.15
C ARG A 579 41.32 -15.07 2.46
N ASN A 580 40.23 -14.31 2.46
CA ASN A 580 40.33 -12.89 2.81
C ASN A 580 40.59 -12.67 4.31
N TYR A 581 40.04 -13.54 5.16
CA TYR A 581 40.16 -13.46 6.62
C TYR A 581 41.39 -14.20 7.17
N ILE A 582 41.80 -15.30 6.56
CA ILE A 582 42.92 -16.14 7.02
C ILE A 582 44.21 -15.68 6.35
N ARG A 583 45.11 -15.04 7.11
CA ARG A 583 46.39 -14.53 6.56
C ARG A 583 47.62 -14.96 7.35
N LYS A 584 47.45 -15.35 8.61
CA LYS A 584 48.54 -15.74 9.52
C LYS A 584 48.27 -17.12 10.10
N ASP A 585 49.33 -17.78 10.56
CA ASP A 585 49.26 -19.09 11.23
C ASP A 585 48.34 -19.05 12.46
N ARG A 586 48.26 -17.89 13.14
CA ARG A 586 47.33 -17.67 14.26
C ARG A 586 45.87 -17.83 13.83
N ASP A 587 45.51 -17.32 12.65
CA ASP A 587 44.14 -17.32 12.13
C ASP A 587 43.75 -18.76 11.72
N GLN A 588 44.68 -19.52 11.15
CA GLN A 588 44.50 -20.94 10.84
C GLN A 588 44.22 -21.77 12.11
N VAL A 589 44.91 -21.48 13.22
CA VAL A 589 44.63 -22.13 14.52
C VAL A 589 43.24 -21.77 15.04
N LEU A 590 42.74 -20.55 14.81
CA LEU A 590 41.38 -20.15 15.20
C LEU A 590 40.32 -20.91 14.41
N VAL A 591 40.52 -21.12 13.11
CA VAL A 591 39.64 -21.95 12.27
C VAL A 591 39.59 -23.39 12.79
N LEU A 592 40.75 -23.97 13.13
CA LEU A 592 40.82 -25.32 13.70
C LEU A 592 40.07 -25.41 15.05
N ASN A 593 40.20 -24.39 15.91
CA ASN A 593 39.46 -24.33 17.17
C ASN A 593 37.95 -24.14 16.94
N ALA A 594 37.54 -23.36 15.94
CA ALA A 594 36.14 -23.16 15.58
C ALA A 594 35.48 -24.47 15.12
N ILE A 595 36.21 -25.27 14.34
CA ILE A 595 35.80 -26.61 13.91
C ILE A 595 35.70 -27.57 15.11
N GLU A 596 36.67 -27.54 16.03
CA GLU A 596 36.60 -28.32 17.28
C GLU A 596 35.36 -27.97 18.11
N LEU A 597 35.05 -26.67 18.24
CA LEU A 597 33.87 -26.19 18.97
C LEU A 597 32.58 -26.68 18.31
N LEU A 598 32.48 -26.62 16.98
CA LEU A 598 31.30 -27.11 16.24
C LEU A 598 31.05 -28.61 16.48
N PHE A 599 32.11 -29.41 16.53
CA PHE A 599 32.00 -30.85 16.80
C PHE A 599 31.62 -31.16 18.24
N SER A 600 31.92 -30.25 19.18
CA SER A 600 31.46 -30.35 20.56
C SER A 600 29.96 -30.06 20.68
N GLU A 601 29.44 -29.12 19.90
CA GLU A 601 28.02 -28.78 19.88
C GLU A 601 27.18 -29.82 19.14
N SER A 602 27.71 -30.39 18.05
CA SER A 602 26.98 -31.32 17.17
C SER A 602 27.84 -32.53 16.79
N ALA A 603 27.58 -33.67 17.44
CA ALA A 603 28.29 -34.93 17.18
C ALA A 603 28.02 -35.52 15.77
N GLU A 604 27.05 -34.98 15.02
CA GLU A 604 26.70 -35.40 13.65
C GLU A 604 27.84 -35.22 12.64
N TYR A 605 28.73 -34.25 12.88
CA TYR A 605 29.83 -33.91 11.98
C TYR A 605 31.10 -34.76 12.18
N LEU A 606 31.20 -35.51 13.29
CA LEU A 606 32.38 -36.33 13.62
C LEU A 606 32.77 -37.35 12.53
N PRO A 607 31.84 -38.07 11.87
CA PRO A 607 32.19 -39.01 10.80
C PRO A 607 32.77 -38.33 9.54
N VAL A 608 32.52 -37.03 9.37
CA VAL A 608 32.93 -36.23 8.21
C VAL A 608 34.13 -35.34 8.54
N ALA A 609 34.50 -35.21 9.81
CA ALA A 609 35.59 -34.35 10.30
C ALA A 609 36.93 -34.55 9.54
N GLN A 610 37.33 -35.80 9.30
CA GLN A 610 38.56 -36.09 8.54
C GLN A 610 38.51 -35.53 7.11
N LYS A 611 37.34 -35.58 6.46
CA LYS A 611 37.14 -35.09 5.09
C LYS A 611 37.13 -33.55 5.04
N ILE A 612 36.53 -32.90 6.04
CA ILE A 612 36.51 -31.43 6.15
C ILE A 612 37.94 -30.90 6.28
N LEU A 613 38.75 -31.49 7.17
CA LEU A 613 40.14 -31.08 7.34
C LEU A 613 40.98 -31.35 6.09
N TYR A 614 40.79 -32.49 5.44
CA TYR A 614 41.45 -32.79 4.17
C TYR A 614 41.15 -31.72 3.10
N GLU A 615 39.89 -31.30 2.94
CA GLU A 615 39.52 -30.33 1.91
C GLU A 615 40.04 -28.92 2.21
N LEU A 616 40.03 -28.50 3.48
CA LEU A 616 40.55 -27.19 3.89
C LEU A 616 42.08 -27.12 3.78
N ASN A 617 42.78 -28.22 4.03
CA ASN A 617 44.24 -28.28 3.98
C ASN A 617 44.75 -28.59 2.55
N GLN A 618 44.37 -29.72 1.96
CA GLN A 618 44.95 -30.21 0.70
C GLN A 618 44.25 -29.66 -0.56
N THR A 619 42.92 -29.54 -0.56
CA THR A 619 42.19 -29.13 -1.77
C THR A 619 42.19 -27.62 -1.98
N HIS A 620 42.01 -26.85 -0.91
CA HIS A 620 41.86 -25.40 -0.96
C HIS A 620 43.06 -24.61 -0.40
N GLU A 621 44.06 -25.28 0.20
CA GLU A 621 45.28 -24.69 0.76
C GLU A 621 44.97 -23.52 1.72
N ILE A 622 43.94 -23.69 2.57
CA ILE A 622 43.56 -22.71 3.59
C ILE A 622 44.34 -22.92 4.89
N LEU A 623 44.74 -24.17 5.17
CA LEU A 623 45.45 -24.58 6.38
C LEU A 623 46.77 -25.25 6.01
N ASP A 624 47.87 -24.84 6.63
CA ASP A 624 49.19 -25.43 6.42
C ASP A 624 49.38 -26.72 7.23
N ASP A 625 50.13 -27.67 6.68
CA ASP A 625 50.40 -28.99 7.28
C ASP A 625 51.07 -28.88 8.65
N GLU A 626 52.09 -28.03 8.75
CA GLU A 626 52.81 -27.76 10.01
C GLU A 626 51.87 -27.24 11.12
N VAL A 627 50.90 -26.40 10.76
CA VAL A 627 49.96 -25.79 11.71
C VAL A 627 48.95 -26.81 12.21
N VAL A 628 48.43 -27.67 11.33
CA VAL A 628 47.50 -28.75 11.69
C VAL A 628 48.17 -29.77 12.61
N VAL A 629 49.39 -30.18 12.28
CA VAL A 629 50.20 -31.12 13.10
C VAL A 629 50.53 -30.51 14.45
N HIS A 630 50.93 -29.23 14.48
CA HIS A 630 51.22 -28.51 15.73
C HIS A 630 49.99 -28.36 16.62
N TRP A 631 48.83 -28.04 16.05
CA TRP A 631 47.55 -27.96 16.76
C TRP A 631 47.15 -29.32 17.38
N PHE A 632 47.29 -30.40 16.61
CA PHE A 632 47.00 -31.77 17.07
C PHE A 632 47.92 -32.23 18.22
N LYS A 633 49.22 -31.90 18.14
CA LYS A 633 50.21 -32.21 19.19
C LYS A 633 49.99 -31.41 20.46
N ARG A 634 49.54 -30.16 20.34
CA ARG A 634 49.28 -29.25 21.48
C ARG A 634 47.99 -29.57 22.24
N GLY A 635 47.10 -30.37 21.66
CA GLY A 635 45.87 -30.82 22.31
C GLY A 635 44.64 -29.95 22.08
N GLY A 636 44.63 -29.15 21.00
CA GLY A 636 43.49 -28.30 20.63
C GLY A 636 43.14 -27.22 21.66
N ALA A 637 41.91 -26.71 21.60
CA ALA A 637 41.34 -25.77 22.56
C ALA A 637 40.97 -26.43 23.92
N SER A 638 41.21 -27.74 24.08
CA SER A 638 40.90 -28.54 25.27
C SER A 638 39.40 -28.74 25.52
N THR A 639 38.61 -28.92 24.46
CA THR A 639 37.15 -29.16 24.54
C THR A 639 36.83 -30.63 24.85
N SER A 640 35.65 -30.92 25.42
CA SER A 640 35.20 -32.27 25.81
C SER A 640 35.17 -33.29 24.66
N ALA A 641 34.99 -32.81 23.43
CA ALA A 641 34.95 -33.62 22.20
C ALA A 641 36.33 -33.90 21.58
N PHE A 642 37.40 -33.21 22.02
CA PHE A 642 38.74 -33.35 21.46
C PHE A 642 39.27 -34.80 21.48
N PRO A 643 39.04 -35.64 22.51
CA PRO A 643 39.50 -37.03 22.50
C PRO A 643 38.85 -37.89 21.42
N ALA A 644 37.57 -37.65 21.11
CA ALA A 644 36.84 -38.37 20.06
C ALA A 644 37.27 -37.89 18.66
N LEU A 645 37.43 -36.57 18.52
CA LEU A 645 37.96 -35.93 17.31
C LEU A 645 39.38 -36.43 17.00
N LYS A 646 40.23 -36.53 18.02
CA LYS A 646 41.60 -37.04 17.93
C LYS A 646 41.62 -38.44 17.35
N GLN A 647 40.77 -39.35 17.84
CA GLN A 647 40.67 -40.72 17.32
C GLN A 647 40.22 -40.77 15.85
N ALA A 648 39.33 -39.87 15.44
CA ALA A 648 38.82 -39.81 14.07
C ALA A 648 39.88 -39.32 13.06
N ILE A 649 40.78 -38.40 13.48
CA ILE A 649 41.73 -37.73 12.59
C ILE A 649 43.15 -38.33 12.70
N THR A 650 43.45 -39.22 13.66
CA THR A 650 44.80 -39.82 13.82
C THR A 650 45.38 -40.35 12.51
N ARG A 651 44.58 -41.04 11.69
CA ARG A 651 45.03 -41.59 10.40
C ARG A 651 45.41 -40.53 9.37
N PHE A 652 44.78 -39.35 9.43
CA PHE A 652 45.09 -38.23 8.56
C PHE A 652 46.37 -37.52 9.01
N ILE A 653 46.57 -37.34 10.32
CA ILE A 653 47.82 -36.76 10.85
C ILE A 653 49.02 -37.67 10.59
N GLU A 654 48.86 -38.99 10.76
CA GLU A 654 49.91 -39.97 10.43
C GLU A 654 50.29 -39.94 8.93
N TRP A 655 49.36 -39.55 8.06
CA TRP A 655 49.61 -39.37 6.63
C TRP A 655 50.35 -38.06 6.35
N LEU A 656 49.93 -36.94 6.95
CA LEU A 656 50.64 -35.65 6.85
C LEU A 656 52.11 -35.75 7.34
N GLU A 657 52.34 -36.43 8.47
CA GLU A 657 53.70 -36.63 9.00
C GLU A 657 54.57 -37.57 8.13
N GLN A 658 53.97 -38.42 7.30
CA GLN A 658 54.70 -39.30 6.38
C GLN A 658 55.10 -38.58 5.10
N GLU A 659 54.23 -37.73 4.54
CA GLU A 659 54.55 -36.92 3.35
C GLU A 659 55.67 -35.90 3.64
N ASP A 660 55.64 -35.22 4.81
CA ASP A 660 56.72 -34.33 5.24
C ASP A 660 58.08 -35.05 5.35
N SER A 661 58.08 -36.35 5.66
CA SER A 661 59.32 -37.13 5.82
C SER A 661 59.91 -37.64 4.50
N ASP A 662 59.10 -37.75 3.44
CA ASP A 662 59.54 -38.21 2.11
C ASP A 662 60.11 -37.05 1.26
N ASP A 663 59.74 -35.80 1.54
CA ASP A 663 60.27 -34.61 0.84
C ASP A 663 61.70 -34.24 1.26
N ASP A 664 62.08 -34.50 2.52
CA ASP A 664 63.44 -34.27 3.05
C ASP A 664 64.51 -35.23 2.48
N ASP A 665 64.10 -36.35 1.89
CA ASP A 665 65.02 -37.36 1.31
C ASP A 665 65.35 -37.11 -0.19
N SER A 666 64.85 -36.01 -0.78
CA SER A 666 65.06 -35.68 -2.20
C SER A 666 66.15 -34.64 -2.49
N ASP A 667 66.76 -34.04 -1.47
CA ASP A 667 67.79 -32.98 -1.59
C ASP A 667 69.14 -33.35 -0.92
N THR A 668 69.67 -34.55 -1.17
CA THR A 668 71.10 -34.89 -0.91
C THR A 668 71.84 -35.60 -2.03
#